data_AF-A0A1M5WZS4-F1
#
_entry.id   AF-A0A1M5WZS4-F1
#
_cell.length_a   1.000
_cell.length_b   1.000
_cell.length_c   1.000
_cell.angle_alpha   90.00
_cell.angle_beta   90.00
_cell.angle_gamma   90.00
#
_symmetry.space_group_name_H-M   'P 1'
#
loop_
_entity.id
_entity.type
_entity.pdbx_description
1 polymer ?
#
loop_
_entity_poly.entity_id
_entity_poly.type
_entity_poly.pdbx_seq_one_letter_code
_entity_poly.pdbx_strand_id
1 'polypeptide(L)'
;MALRVNQDYVNDGFAILQEVLVNAEVEAFKNSYGSNWWNGILNKLSDKYGNLPYKLPQSGTDEQLRKSIDISNSIILFERTCKELFGISDSEFSTVSNYTHELVNNRNKIIGHIGIGDIDQQDAERTLDSMTRLCDYVDRDEADRIRQIYLEVRNNVNQSITENGPVPVDIRRNLEQSNFTAGEKINLMELVGTDVVQPTTLKTKVTFAGETKSYPVYKVKLDALYYNDQNDRIATWIDRYSSEHGADALKSLNQEQRNEIIENFIYESNPEAIKKTQSNILLTEQRVPGVTLSDGRIVDGNRRFTCLRRIQRDTAEPKYFETAIMDVDIETDKKQIKMLELAIQHGEEKKVDYDLIDYALGTYRDIELEKTLTVDEYAKSANESVAEVKKRIEIAKVIAEFLQYIKLPMQFFVAREYQVYSLFFEMMPILNKLDPKEKELLKTITFNNILFHALLDQRKFIRDIKMLINKNSYKEYFNEQVDINTLIHEKFDGRAITNKDDVDSFANENEIIREKLKKSMDAALQLSRRKQLKSQPMENVSKSISTLADIDEHVFEKMNDTEKEELRGKLNSLSNVVNEYKGMVSGMVAEKPKLAISNPDIPLVVCRNLKTSITSTSVEISFGAVKECAEQEDTCVIKAYFVDEEYRKISNINRCEVTTAQDTVCDFVLDNQNEIKKVFLLIQSDTSVTNEVLRIIPFNVQL
;
A
#
# COMPACT_ATOMS: atom_id res chain seq x y z
N MET A 1 30.10 32.57 -13.92
CA MET A 1 29.07 32.45 -12.86
C MET A 1 28.66 30.99 -12.80
N ALA A 2 28.60 30.38 -11.62
CA ALA A 2 28.02 29.04 -11.49
C ALA A 2 26.55 29.11 -11.93
N LEU A 3 26.09 28.16 -12.74
CA LEU A 3 24.68 28.05 -13.13
C LEU A 3 23.87 27.80 -11.85
N ARG A 4 22.93 28.70 -11.55
CA ARG A 4 21.98 28.54 -10.46
C ARG A 4 21.03 27.40 -10.81
N VAL A 5 20.87 26.45 -9.89
CA VAL A 5 20.03 25.25 -10.09
C VAL A 5 18.57 25.59 -9.82
N ASN A 6 17.63 24.92 -10.50
CA ASN A 6 16.19 25.15 -10.35
C ASN A 6 15.71 25.00 -8.90
N GLN A 7 16.36 24.12 -8.14
CA GLN A 7 16.12 23.93 -6.72
C GLN A 7 16.29 25.23 -5.91
N ASP A 8 17.27 26.06 -6.27
CA ASP A 8 17.52 27.34 -5.59
C ASP A 8 16.41 28.35 -5.88
N TYR A 9 15.83 28.33 -7.07
CA TYR A 9 14.70 29.20 -7.42
C TYR A 9 13.44 28.82 -6.64
N VAL A 10 13.16 27.53 -6.52
CA VAL A 10 12.01 27.04 -5.73
C VAL A 10 12.19 27.31 -4.24
N ASN A 11 13.41 27.19 -3.71
CA ASN A 11 13.71 27.53 -2.32
C ASN A 11 13.47 29.01 -2.02
N ASP A 12 13.87 29.91 -2.92
CA ASP A 12 13.56 31.35 -2.79
C ASP A 12 12.05 31.61 -2.81
N GLY A 13 11.31 30.93 -3.70
CA GLY A 13 9.84 31.00 -3.74
C GLY A 13 9.19 30.55 -2.43
N PHE A 14 9.66 29.45 -1.84
CA PHE A 14 9.17 28.98 -0.53
C PHE A 14 9.53 29.94 0.61
N ALA A 15 10.69 30.59 0.56
CA ALA A 15 11.09 31.56 1.58
C ALA A 15 10.16 32.77 1.58
N ILE A 16 9.86 33.32 0.41
CA ILE A 16 8.90 34.43 0.25
C ILE A 16 7.50 34.00 0.72
N LEU A 17 7.01 32.86 0.23
CA LEU A 17 5.69 32.36 0.58
C LEU A 17 5.55 32.12 2.09
N GLN A 18 6.56 31.55 2.75
CA GLN A 18 6.54 31.31 4.19
C GLN A 18 6.42 32.62 4.97
N GLU A 19 7.22 33.63 4.61
CA GLU A 19 7.17 34.92 5.28
C GLU A 19 5.78 35.58 5.15
N VAL A 20 5.23 35.58 3.93
CA VAL A 20 3.91 36.17 3.65
C VAL A 20 2.80 35.45 4.40
N LEU A 21 2.73 34.11 4.29
CA LEU A 21 1.67 33.33 4.91
C LEU A 21 1.72 33.44 6.44
N VAL A 22 2.88 33.22 7.06
CA VAL A 22 3.01 33.33 8.53
C VAL A 22 2.64 34.74 9.01
N ASN A 23 3.00 35.77 8.24
CA ASN A 23 2.62 37.14 8.55
C ASN A 23 1.12 37.35 8.56
N ALA A 24 0.45 36.99 7.47
CA ALA A 24 -0.98 37.16 7.34
C ALA A 24 -1.79 36.26 8.27
N GLU A 25 -1.39 35.01 8.47
CA GLU A 25 -2.06 34.06 9.35
C GLU A 25 -2.09 34.59 10.79
N VAL A 26 -0.93 34.96 11.34
CA VAL A 26 -0.85 35.45 12.71
C VAL A 26 -1.69 36.73 12.90
N GLU A 27 -1.67 37.66 11.95
CA GLU A 27 -2.49 38.87 12.03
C GLU A 27 -3.99 38.54 11.91
N ALA A 28 -4.38 37.62 11.03
CA ALA A 28 -5.76 37.17 10.91
C ALA A 28 -6.26 36.48 12.20
N PHE A 29 -5.40 35.70 12.86
CA PHE A 29 -5.69 35.10 14.17
C PHE A 29 -5.79 36.16 15.27
N LYS A 30 -4.90 37.15 15.32
CA LYS A 30 -5.00 38.27 16.28
C LYS A 30 -6.31 39.03 16.12
N ASN A 31 -6.70 39.31 14.88
CA ASN A 31 -7.93 40.02 14.56
C ASN A 31 -9.19 39.21 14.94
N SER A 32 -9.17 37.89 14.75
CA SER A 32 -10.36 37.05 14.94
C SER A 32 -10.48 36.47 16.36
N TYR A 33 -9.37 36.20 17.03
CA TYR A 33 -9.33 35.51 18.33
C TYR A 33 -8.86 36.41 19.49
N GLY A 34 -8.52 37.68 19.22
CA GLY A 34 -8.15 38.65 20.25
C GLY A 34 -7.02 38.16 21.13
N SER A 35 -7.20 38.14 22.45
CA SER A 35 -6.18 37.68 23.42
C SER A 35 -5.87 36.17 23.36
N ASN A 36 -6.71 35.36 22.71
CA ASN A 36 -6.55 33.90 22.63
C ASN A 36 -5.98 33.41 21.28
N TRP A 37 -5.48 34.32 20.45
CA TRP A 37 -4.97 34.03 19.11
C TRP A 37 -3.88 32.95 19.08
N TRP A 38 -2.98 32.95 20.06
CA TRP A 38 -1.89 31.97 20.17
C TRP A 38 -2.42 30.54 20.29
N ASN A 39 -3.37 30.31 21.21
CA ASN A 39 -4.00 29.01 21.38
C ASN A 39 -4.85 28.61 20.17
N GLY A 40 -5.42 29.59 19.45
CA GLY A 40 -6.09 29.35 18.18
C GLY A 40 -5.18 28.67 17.15
N ILE A 41 -3.96 29.17 16.99
CA ILE A 41 -2.95 28.57 16.10
C ILE A 41 -2.55 27.17 16.58
N LEU A 42 -2.25 27.01 17.86
CA LEU A 42 -1.86 25.71 18.43
C LEU A 42 -2.96 24.64 18.25
N ASN A 43 -4.22 25.01 18.47
CA ASN A 43 -5.36 24.11 18.28
C ASN A 43 -5.59 23.73 16.82
N LYS A 44 -5.32 24.65 15.87
CA LYS A 44 -5.46 24.36 14.44
C LYS A 44 -4.31 23.53 13.90
N LEU A 45 -3.16 23.48 14.58
CA LEU A 45 -2.00 22.67 14.22
C LEU A 45 -1.87 21.35 14.99
N SER A 46 -2.65 21.15 16.05
CA SER A 46 -2.61 19.90 16.79
C SER A 46 -3.15 18.72 15.99
N ASP A 47 -2.65 17.52 16.29
CA ASP A 47 -3.22 16.28 15.76
C ASP A 47 -4.52 15.91 16.48
N LYS A 48 -5.17 14.82 16.04
CA LYS A 48 -6.43 14.33 16.64
C LYS A 48 -6.33 13.89 18.11
N TYR A 49 -5.12 13.82 18.66
CA TYR A 49 -4.84 13.49 20.06
C TYR A 49 -4.36 14.70 20.87
N GLY A 50 -4.29 15.89 20.25
CA GLY A 50 -3.84 17.12 20.90
C GLY A 50 -2.32 17.30 20.93
N ASN A 51 -1.54 16.50 20.20
CA ASN A 51 -0.10 16.67 20.13
C ASN A 51 0.27 17.81 19.17
N LEU A 52 1.22 18.65 19.59
CA LEU A 52 1.78 19.73 18.77
C LEU A 52 2.98 19.23 17.94
N PRO A 53 3.22 19.80 16.74
CA PRO A 53 4.46 19.56 16.00
C PRO A 53 5.72 19.85 16.83
N TYR A 54 6.78 19.04 16.64
CA TYR A 54 8.00 18.95 17.46
C TYR A 54 8.84 20.25 17.62
N LYS A 55 8.41 21.39 17.08
CA LYS A 55 9.14 22.67 17.11
C LYS A 55 8.29 23.89 17.47
N LEU A 56 7.01 23.73 17.78
CA LEU A 56 6.14 24.87 18.12
C LEU A 56 6.21 25.20 19.63
N PRO A 57 6.48 26.46 20.01
CA PRO A 57 6.48 26.87 21.41
C PRO A 57 5.05 26.89 21.98
N GLN A 58 4.87 26.34 23.18
CA GLN A 58 3.57 26.39 23.88
C GLN A 58 3.23 27.79 24.40
N SER A 59 4.23 28.64 24.61
CA SER A 59 4.10 30.04 25.00
C SER A 59 5.34 30.83 24.58
N GLY A 60 5.23 32.13 24.33
CA GLY A 60 6.36 32.98 23.98
C GLY A 60 5.95 34.35 23.44
N THR A 61 6.88 35.03 22.78
CA THR A 61 6.62 36.27 22.06
C THR A 61 6.09 36.00 20.66
N ASP A 62 5.42 36.98 20.07
CA ASP A 62 4.93 36.93 18.67
C ASP A 62 6.06 36.52 17.70
N GLU A 63 7.22 37.16 17.85
CA GLU A 63 8.40 36.87 17.03
C GLU A 63 8.92 35.43 17.20
N GLN A 64 8.82 34.86 18.41
CA GLN A 64 9.21 33.47 18.65
C GLN A 64 8.28 32.49 17.94
N LEU A 65 6.97 32.74 17.93
CA LEU A 65 6.03 31.87 17.21
C LEU A 65 6.23 31.95 15.70
N ARG A 66 6.34 33.17 15.16
CA ARG A 66 6.55 33.42 13.73
C ARG A 66 7.78 32.68 13.20
N LYS A 67 8.89 32.69 13.96
CA LYS A 67 10.13 31.95 13.60
C LYS A 67 10.02 30.44 13.74
N SER A 68 9.03 29.93 14.49
CA SER A 68 8.85 28.51 14.77
C SER A 68 7.89 27.81 13.80
N ILE A 69 7.01 28.56 13.11
CA ILE A 69 6.13 28.03 12.08
C ILE A 69 6.95 27.83 10.80
N ASP A 70 7.22 26.57 10.46
CA ASP A 70 7.80 26.22 9.17
C ASP A 70 6.76 26.29 8.03
N ILE A 71 7.24 26.29 6.79
CA ILE A 71 6.37 26.36 5.61
C ILE A 71 5.31 25.25 5.54
N SER A 72 5.58 24.03 6.04
CA SER A 72 4.55 22.98 6.02
C SER A 72 3.45 23.26 7.02
N ASN A 73 3.80 23.68 8.23
CA ASN A 73 2.82 24.05 9.22
C ASN A 73 2.03 25.29 8.76
N SER A 74 2.66 26.26 8.11
CA SER A 74 1.97 27.42 7.53
C SER A 74 1.00 27.00 6.41
N ILE A 75 1.39 26.16 5.45
CA ILE A 75 0.46 25.68 4.40
C ILE A 75 -0.74 24.93 5.00
N ILE A 76 -0.50 24.08 6.00
CA ILE A 76 -1.58 23.34 6.70
C ILE A 76 -2.50 24.29 7.47
N LEU A 77 -1.92 25.25 8.18
CA LEU A 77 -2.67 26.25 8.94
C LEU A 77 -3.54 27.08 8.00
N PHE A 78 -2.99 27.52 6.87
CA PHE A 78 -3.71 28.28 5.86
C PHE A 78 -4.87 27.48 5.31
N GLU A 79 -4.66 26.24 4.86
CA GLU A 79 -5.74 25.38 4.34
C GLU A 79 -6.86 25.17 5.37
N ARG A 80 -6.52 24.96 6.65
CA ARG A 80 -7.50 24.75 7.73
C ARG A 80 -8.29 26.00 8.11
N THR A 81 -7.80 27.17 7.72
CA THR A 81 -8.33 28.46 8.19
C THR A 81 -8.77 29.40 7.06
N CYS A 82 -8.47 29.08 5.80
CA CYS A 82 -8.68 29.99 4.67
C CYS A 82 -10.16 30.38 4.46
N LYS A 83 -11.11 29.47 4.73
CA LYS A 83 -12.54 29.81 4.72
C LYS A 83 -12.93 30.75 5.85
N GLU A 84 -12.41 30.48 7.06
CA GLU A 84 -12.79 31.15 8.30
C GLU A 84 -12.16 32.54 8.43
N LEU A 85 -10.87 32.66 8.10
CA LEU A 85 -10.04 33.83 8.39
C LEU A 85 -9.70 34.66 7.15
N PHE A 86 -9.78 34.08 5.96
CA PHE A 86 -9.42 34.74 4.69
C PHE A 86 -10.61 34.88 3.73
N GLY A 87 -11.82 34.48 4.15
CA GLY A 87 -13.05 34.70 3.38
C GLY A 87 -13.14 33.92 2.07
N ILE A 88 -12.37 32.83 1.93
CA ILE A 88 -12.36 32.01 0.71
C ILE A 88 -13.68 31.23 0.58
N SER A 89 -14.33 31.33 -0.58
CA SER A 89 -15.61 30.67 -0.85
C SER A 89 -15.47 29.14 -0.97
N ASP A 90 -16.58 28.40 -0.84
CA ASP A 90 -16.59 26.94 -1.04
C ASP A 90 -16.13 26.53 -2.45
N SER A 91 -16.45 27.32 -3.47
CA SER A 91 -15.99 27.10 -4.85
C SER A 91 -14.48 27.31 -5.02
N GLU A 92 -13.89 28.25 -4.28
CA GLU A 92 -12.46 28.54 -4.36
C GLU A 92 -11.64 27.60 -3.47
N PHE A 93 -12.23 27.08 -2.40
CA PHE A 93 -11.55 26.19 -1.46
C PHE A 93 -10.98 24.94 -2.14
N SER A 94 -11.72 24.33 -3.08
CA SER A 94 -11.20 23.17 -3.82
C SER A 94 -9.93 23.53 -4.59
N THR A 95 -9.85 24.74 -5.12
CA THR A 95 -8.70 25.23 -5.88
C THR A 95 -7.52 25.52 -4.96
N VAL A 96 -7.76 26.16 -3.81
CA VAL A 96 -6.74 26.42 -2.77
C VAL A 96 -6.20 25.11 -2.21
N SER A 97 -7.06 24.16 -1.87
CA SER A 97 -6.67 22.83 -1.39
C SER A 97 -5.85 22.05 -2.42
N ASN A 98 -6.12 22.23 -3.73
CA ASN A 98 -5.27 21.65 -4.77
C ASN A 98 -3.86 22.25 -4.75
N TYR A 99 -3.72 23.57 -4.60
CA TYR A 99 -2.41 24.23 -4.51
C TYR A 99 -1.66 23.81 -3.25
N THR A 100 -2.31 23.75 -2.08
CA THR A 100 -1.65 23.34 -0.83
C THR A 100 -1.17 21.89 -0.88
N HIS A 101 -1.99 20.96 -1.39
CA HIS A 101 -1.57 19.57 -1.58
C HIS A 101 -0.40 19.45 -2.57
N GLU A 102 -0.43 20.21 -3.66
CA GLU A 102 0.66 20.23 -4.64
C GLU A 102 1.98 20.71 -4.01
N LEU A 103 1.95 21.80 -3.24
CA LEU A 103 3.13 22.34 -2.56
C LEU A 103 3.68 21.40 -1.49
N VAL A 104 2.81 20.74 -0.71
CA VAL A 104 3.25 19.75 0.30
C VAL A 104 3.90 18.54 -0.38
N ASN A 105 3.30 18.02 -1.45
CA ASN A 105 3.84 16.89 -2.20
C ASN A 105 5.18 17.22 -2.86
N ASN A 106 5.28 18.38 -3.50
CA ASN A 106 6.51 18.82 -4.15
C ASN A 106 7.61 19.15 -3.15
N ARG A 107 7.29 19.76 -1.99
CA ARG A 107 8.26 19.96 -0.89
C ARG A 107 8.82 18.63 -0.40
N ASN A 108 7.98 17.62 -0.19
CA ASN A 108 8.43 16.29 0.25
C ASN A 108 9.31 15.61 -0.79
N LYS A 109 9.00 15.78 -2.08
CA LYS A 109 9.83 15.32 -3.20
C LYS A 109 11.20 16.03 -3.20
N ILE A 110 11.20 17.35 -3.07
CA ILE A 110 12.40 18.20 -3.02
C ILE A 110 13.32 17.84 -1.85
N ILE A 111 12.78 17.70 -0.63
CA ILE A 111 13.56 17.39 0.58
C ILE A 111 14.00 15.93 0.61
N GLY A 112 13.20 15.01 0.06
CA GLY A 112 13.52 13.57 -0.04
C GLY A 112 14.60 13.24 -1.07
N HIS A 113 14.93 14.17 -1.97
CA HIS A 113 15.93 13.99 -3.04
C HIS A 113 17.21 14.82 -2.85
N ILE A 114 17.54 15.21 -1.60
CA ILE A 114 18.83 15.83 -1.28
C ILE A 114 19.95 14.81 -1.53
N GLY A 115 20.46 14.76 -2.76
CA GLY A 115 21.62 13.97 -3.16
C GLY A 115 21.67 13.40 -4.59
N ILE A 116 20.62 13.52 -5.42
CA ILE A 116 20.58 12.78 -6.72
C ILE A 116 20.49 13.68 -7.98
N GLY A 117 20.15 14.98 -7.88
CA GLY A 117 20.14 15.88 -9.04
C GLY A 117 19.35 17.16 -8.78
N ASP A 118 19.40 18.12 -9.73
CA ASP A 118 18.54 19.31 -9.73
C ASP A 118 17.09 18.92 -10.07
N ILE A 119 16.11 19.76 -9.69
CA ILE A 119 14.71 19.53 -10.06
C ILE A 119 14.45 19.89 -11.53
N ASP A 120 13.57 19.13 -12.18
CA ASP A 120 13.15 19.43 -13.57
C ASP A 120 12.52 20.83 -13.63
N GLN A 121 12.77 21.54 -14.73
CA GLN A 121 12.25 22.88 -14.94
C GLN A 121 10.71 22.92 -14.87
N GLN A 122 10.02 21.88 -15.35
CA GLN A 122 8.55 21.85 -15.29
C GLN A 122 8.05 21.72 -13.85
N ASP A 123 8.73 20.95 -13.01
CA ASP A 123 8.38 20.82 -11.58
C ASP A 123 8.67 22.12 -10.84
N ALA A 124 9.77 22.81 -11.18
CA ALA A 124 10.09 24.12 -10.65
C ALA A 124 9.05 25.19 -11.06
N GLU A 125 8.72 25.26 -12.34
CA GLU A 125 7.70 26.15 -12.89
C GLU A 125 6.33 25.91 -12.26
N ARG A 126 5.91 24.65 -12.16
CA ARG A 126 4.62 24.26 -11.57
C ARG A 126 4.56 24.60 -10.08
N THR A 127 5.63 24.33 -9.35
CA THR A 127 5.72 24.65 -7.92
C THR A 127 5.67 26.16 -7.69
N LEU A 128 6.41 26.94 -8.48
CA LEU A 128 6.40 28.41 -8.41
C LEU A 128 5.04 29.00 -8.83
N ASP A 129 4.36 28.44 -9.84
CA ASP A 129 3.01 28.87 -10.23
C ASP A 129 1.99 28.63 -9.10
N SER A 130 2.04 27.45 -8.46
CA SER A 130 1.20 27.15 -7.30
C SER A 130 1.51 28.06 -6.10
N MET A 131 2.78 28.42 -5.86
CA MET A 131 3.16 29.41 -4.85
C MET A 131 2.59 30.79 -5.18
N THR A 132 2.75 31.26 -6.42
CA THR A 132 2.22 32.56 -6.87
C THR A 132 0.71 32.61 -6.68
N ARG A 133 -0.01 31.57 -7.08
CA ARG A 133 -1.48 31.52 -6.96
C ARG A 133 -1.94 31.47 -5.50
N LEU A 134 -1.23 30.75 -4.64
CA LEU A 134 -1.55 30.72 -3.21
C LEU A 134 -1.24 32.06 -2.54
N CYS A 135 -0.11 32.69 -2.91
CA CYS A 135 0.30 33.99 -2.40
C CYS A 135 -0.67 35.11 -2.81
N ASP A 136 -1.25 35.05 -4.02
CA ASP A 136 -2.20 36.06 -4.53
C ASP A 136 -3.50 36.18 -3.69
N TYR A 137 -3.85 35.15 -2.92
CA TYR A 137 -4.97 35.22 -1.95
C TYR A 137 -4.65 36.05 -0.71
N VAL A 138 -3.38 36.34 -0.47
CA VAL A 138 -2.88 36.95 0.77
C VAL A 138 -2.19 38.28 0.48
N ASP A 139 -1.24 38.29 -0.45
CA ASP A 139 -0.46 39.45 -0.85
C ASP A 139 -0.12 39.38 -2.34
N ARG A 140 -0.77 40.24 -3.13
CA ARG A 140 -0.58 40.29 -4.58
C ARG A 140 0.81 40.80 -4.97
N ASP A 141 1.40 41.70 -4.20
CA ASP A 141 2.69 42.32 -4.53
C ASP A 141 3.84 41.31 -4.31
N GLU A 142 3.78 40.52 -3.24
CA GLU A 142 4.73 39.44 -3.02
C GLU A 142 4.49 38.24 -3.95
N ALA A 143 3.25 37.99 -4.38
CA ALA A 143 2.96 37.02 -5.43
C ALA A 143 3.65 37.36 -6.76
N ASP A 144 3.74 38.66 -7.09
CA ASP A 144 4.47 39.13 -8.27
C ASP A 144 5.98 38.90 -8.18
N ARG A 145 6.58 38.95 -6.98
CA ARG A 145 7.99 38.57 -6.80
C ARG A 145 8.23 37.09 -7.09
N ILE A 146 7.36 36.21 -6.60
CA ILE A 146 7.42 34.78 -6.92
C ILE A 146 7.21 34.57 -8.43
N ARG A 147 6.34 35.37 -9.06
CA ARG A 147 6.12 35.35 -10.52
C ARG A 147 7.37 35.77 -11.31
N GLN A 148 8.18 36.70 -10.81
CA GLN A 148 9.47 37.02 -11.45
C GLN A 148 10.46 35.86 -11.38
N ILE A 149 10.54 35.18 -10.23
CA ILE A 149 11.36 33.97 -10.06
C ILE A 149 10.91 32.87 -11.05
N TYR A 150 9.60 32.68 -11.19
CA TYR A 150 9.01 31.80 -12.20
C TYR A 150 9.45 32.17 -13.64
N LEU A 151 9.43 33.45 -13.99
CA LEU A 151 9.85 33.93 -15.30
C LEU A 151 11.35 33.72 -15.54
N GLU A 152 12.20 33.88 -14.53
CA GLU A 152 13.63 33.59 -14.62
C GLU A 152 13.89 32.10 -14.93
N VAL A 153 13.24 31.20 -14.19
CA VAL A 153 13.31 29.74 -14.45
C VAL A 153 12.86 29.42 -15.87
N ARG A 154 11.76 30.02 -16.31
CA ARG A 154 11.21 29.83 -17.66
C ARG A 154 12.11 30.35 -18.78
N ASN A 155 12.84 31.45 -18.53
CA ASN A 155 13.66 32.14 -19.53
C ASN A 155 15.12 31.66 -19.59
N ASN A 156 15.58 30.82 -18.64
CA ASN A 156 16.95 30.28 -18.59
C ASN A 156 17.39 29.45 -19.82
N VAL A 157 16.49 29.19 -20.78
CA VAL A 157 16.80 28.59 -22.08
C VAL A 157 17.42 29.58 -23.09
N ASN A 158 17.25 30.90 -22.92
CA ASN A 158 17.60 31.88 -23.96
C ASN A 158 19.02 32.46 -23.90
N GLN A 159 19.86 32.13 -22.90
CA GLN A 159 21.23 32.66 -22.79
C GLN A 159 22.35 31.69 -23.24
N SER A 160 22.02 30.49 -23.71
CA SER A 160 23.02 29.52 -24.20
C SER A 160 23.06 29.35 -25.73
N ILE A 161 22.34 30.20 -26.48
CA ILE A 161 22.37 30.23 -27.96
C ILE A 161 22.65 31.66 -28.46
N THR A 162 23.72 32.29 -27.98
CA THR A 162 24.31 33.45 -28.66
C THR A 162 25.79 33.43 -28.42
N GLU A 163 26.54 32.65 -29.20
CA GLU A 163 27.87 32.99 -29.70
C GLU A 163 28.39 31.83 -30.58
N ASN A 164 28.82 32.18 -31.79
CA ASN A 164 29.37 31.34 -32.86
C ASN A 164 28.36 30.59 -33.76
N GLY A 165 27.70 31.36 -34.63
CA GLY A 165 27.08 30.79 -35.83
C GLY A 165 28.13 30.45 -36.91
N PRO A 166 27.91 29.37 -37.68
CA PRO A 166 28.46 29.25 -39.03
C PRO A 166 27.36 29.33 -40.10
N VAL A 167 27.60 30.26 -41.02
CA VAL A 167 27.27 30.39 -42.46
C VAL A 167 26.14 29.50 -43.07
N PRO A 168 25.14 30.10 -43.77
CA PRO A 168 24.14 29.37 -44.56
C PRO A 168 24.73 28.65 -45.78
N VAL A 169 24.30 27.41 -46.04
CA VAL A 169 24.58 26.68 -47.29
C VAL A 169 23.43 26.92 -48.28
N ASP A 170 23.83 27.20 -49.53
CA ASP A 170 23.02 27.59 -50.67
C ASP A 170 21.83 26.67 -51.00
N ILE A 171 20.73 27.34 -51.34
CA ILE A 171 19.45 26.81 -51.81
C ILE A 171 19.60 26.32 -53.26
N ARG A 172 19.21 25.07 -53.56
CA ARG A 172 18.80 24.68 -54.92
C ARG A 172 17.28 24.61 -54.99
N ARG A 173 16.69 25.65 -55.59
CA ARG A 173 15.31 25.62 -56.10
C ARG A 173 15.29 24.80 -57.39
N ASN A 174 14.41 23.81 -57.44
CA ASN A 174 13.49 23.51 -58.55
C ASN A 174 13.08 22.05 -58.46
N LEU A 175 11.82 21.79 -58.11
CA LEU A 175 11.03 20.67 -58.62
C LEU A 175 9.55 21.08 -58.50
N GLU A 176 8.92 21.24 -59.65
CA GLU A 176 7.51 21.64 -59.81
C GLU A 176 6.57 20.51 -59.38
N GLN A 177 5.35 20.92 -59.02
CA GLN A 177 4.21 20.10 -58.61
C GLN A 177 4.04 18.86 -59.49
N SER A 178 4.14 17.68 -58.89
CA SER A 178 3.55 16.45 -59.44
C SER A 178 2.54 15.90 -58.44
N ASN A 179 1.32 15.67 -58.92
CA ASN A 179 0.27 14.98 -58.18
C ASN A 179 0.66 13.49 -58.09
N PHE A 180 1.02 13.02 -56.90
CA PHE A 180 1.40 11.62 -56.69
C PHE A 180 0.16 10.72 -56.65
N THR A 181 0.14 9.72 -57.54
CA THR A 181 -0.85 8.63 -57.58
C THR A 181 -0.66 7.64 -56.44
N ALA A 182 -1.76 7.16 -55.87
CA ALA A 182 -1.77 6.16 -54.79
C ALA A 182 -1.06 4.86 -55.21
N GLY A 183 0.04 4.52 -54.52
CA GLY A 183 0.68 3.20 -54.61
C GLY A 183 2.21 3.18 -54.74
N GLU A 184 2.88 4.30 -55.01
CA GLU A 184 4.35 4.36 -54.95
C GLU A 184 4.80 4.55 -53.50
N LYS A 185 5.79 3.76 -53.05
CA LYS A 185 6.44 3.92 -51.74
C LYS A 185 7.12 5.29 -51.72
N ILE A 186 6.47 6.28 -51.11
CA ILE A 186 7.01 7.63 -50.96
C ILE A 186 8.22 7.56 -50.04
N ASN A 187 9.38 8.05 -50.50
CA ASN A 187 10.52 8.31 -49.64
C ASN A 187 10.58 9.80 -49.31
N LEU A 188 10.28 10.15 -48.05
CA LEU A 188 10.26 11.54 -47.58
C LEU A 188 11.62 12.24 -47.74
N MET A 189 12.73 11.51 -47.68
CA MET A 189 14.06 12.09 -47.87
C MET A 189 14.28 12.58 -49.31
N GLU A 190 13.67 11.94 -50.30
CA GLU A 190 13.73 12.35 -51.70
C GLU A 190 12.85 13.58 -51.98
N LEU A 191 11.89 13.86 -51.10
CA LEU A 191 10.96 14.99 -51.21
C LEU A 191 11.43 16.25 -50.47
N VAL A 192 12.61 16.23 -49.83
CA VAL A 192 13.14 17.39 -49.09
C VAL A 192 13.32 18.59 -50.02
N GLY A 193 12.71 19.71 -49.63
CA GLY A 193 12.71 20.96 -50.41
C GLY A 193 11.50 21.13 -51.32
N THR A 194 10.60 20.14 -51.37
CA THR A 194 9.28 20.26 -52.02
C THR A 194 8.25 20.86 -51.05
N ASP A 195 7.04 21.11 -51.55
CA ASP A 195 5.90 21.51 -50.70
C ASP A 195 5.46 20.39 -49.74
N VAL A 196 5.83 19.13 -49.99
CA VAL A 196 5.50 17.98 -49.12
C VAL A 196 6.42 17.92 -47.90
N VAL A 197 7.72 18.19 -48.08
CA VAL A 197 8.74 18.13 -47.01
C VAL A 197 9.58 19.41 -47.04
N GLN A 198 9.30 20.31 -46.11
CA GLN A 198 9.97 21.60 -46.02
C GLN A 198 11.06 21.58 -44.93
N PRO A 199 12.29 22.06 -45.21
CA PRO A 199 13.35 22.12 -44.22
C PRO A 199 13.04 23.17 -43.14
N THR A 200 13.46 22.90 -41.90
CA THR A 200 13.41 23.88 -40.82
C THR A 200 14.82 24.20 -40.30
N THR A 201 14.94 25.22 -39.46
CA THR A 201 16.19 25.51 -38.72
C THR A 201 16.35 24.66 -37.46
N LEU A 202 15.33 23.90 -37.09
CA LEU A 202 15.30 23.12 -35.86
C LEU A 202 16.08 21.81 -36.01
N LYS A 203 16.67 21.38 -34.91
CA LYS A 203 17.27 20.05 -34.76
C LYS A 203 16.75 19.42 -33.48
N THR A 204 16.60 18.10 -33.49
CA THR A 204 16.23 17.33 -32.31
C THR A 204 17.24 16.23 -32.06
N LYS A 205 17.40 15.82 -30.80
CA LYS A 205 18.24 14.68 -30.44
C LYS A 205 17.38 13.43 -30.45
N VAL A 206 17.81 12.41 -31.18
CA VAL A 206 17.13 11.11 -31.21
C VAL A 206 18.15 10.04 -30.82
N THR A 207 17.76 9.19 -29.87
CA THR A 207 18.57 8.03 -29.49
C THR A 207 18.15 6.84 -30.33
N PHE A 208 19.03 6.42 -31.24
CA PHE A 208 18.80 5.30 -32.16
C PHE A 208 19.95 4.31 -32.07
N ALA A 209 19.65 3.01 -31.98
CA ALA A 209 20.65 1.94 -31.82
C ALA A 209 21.65 2.16 -30.65
N GLY A 210 21.23 2.84 -29.58
CA GLY A 210 22.07 3.16 -28.42
C GLY A 210 22.98 4.38 -28.58
N GLU A 211 22.88 5.10 -29.70
CA GLU A 211 23.61 6.35 -29.94
C GLU A 211 22.64 7.53 -30.05
N THR A 212 22.88 8.59 -29.27
CA THR A 212 22.13 9.85 -29.39
C THR A 212 22.75 10.74 -30.46
N LYS A 213 22.02 11.00 -31.54
CA LYS A 213 22.47 11.89 -32.64
C LYS A 213 21.51 13.06 -32.82
N SER A 214 22.02 14.17 -33.34
CA SER A 214 21.21 15.34 -33.66
C SER A 214 20.73 15.26 -35.11
N TYR A 215 19.41 15.22 -35.29
CA TYR A 215 18.74 15.11 -36.59
C TYR A 215 18.07 16.45 -36.96
N PRO A 216 18.10 16.83 -38.25
CA PRO A 216 17.30 17.96 -38.75
C PRO A 216 15.81 17.67 -38.63
N VAL A 217 15.03 18.71 -38.36
CA VAL A 217 13.57 18.65 -38.29
C VAL A 217 12.99 19.21 -39.60
N TYR A 218 11.94 18.56 -40.10
CA TYR A 218 11.23 18.93 -41.31
C TYR A 218 9.75 19.19 -41.00
N LYS A 219 9.11 20.05 -41.78
CA LYS A 219 7.65 20.19 -41.85
C LYS A 219 7.14 19.27 -42.94
N VAL A 220 6.44 18.20 -42.57
CA VAL A 220 5.90 17.21 -43.50
C VAL A 220 4.38 17.35 -43.58
N LYS A 221 3.82 17.39 -44.79
CA LYS A 221 2.36 17.42 -44.96
C LYS A 221 1.70 16.18 -44.36
N LEU A 222 0.50 16.35 -43.80
CA LEU A 222 -0.18 15.27 -43.08
C LEU A 222 -0.64 14.09 -43.97
N ASP A 223 -0.84 14.33 -45.27
CA ASP A 223 -1.25 13.31 -46.26
C ASP A 223 -0.12 12.33 -46.62
N ALA A 224 1.14 12.77 -46.49
CA ALA A 224 2.33 11.94 -46.66
C ALA A 224 2.66 11.10 -45.42
N LEU A 225 1.85 11.17 -44.36
CA LEU A 225 2.10 10.52 -43.08
C LEU A 225 0.99 9.51 -42.72
N TYR A 226 1.36 8.47 -41.99
CA TYR A 226 0.41 7.50 -41.45
C TYR A 226 0.84 6.93 -40.10
N TYR A 227 -0.13 6.45 -39.34
CA TYR A 227 0.12 5.89 -38.00
C TYR A 227 0.89 4.58 -38.09
N ASN A 228 1.77 4.35 -37.10
CA ASN A 228 2.36 3.04 -36.89
C ASN A 228 1.35 2.09 -36.23
N ASP A 229 0.80 1.17 -37.00
CA ASP A 229 -0.13 0.12 -36.56
C ASP A 229 0.54 -1.00 -35.75
N GLN A 230 1.89 -1.01 -35.65
CA GLN A 230 2.62 -1.93 -34.78
C GLN A 230 2.86 -1.36 -33.36
N ASN A 231 2.45 -0.12 -33.09
CA ASN A 231 2.66 0.53 -31.81
C ASN A 231 1.88 -0.16 -30.67
N ASP A 232 2.57 -0.48 -29.57
CA ASP A 232 1.98 -1.18 -28.42
C ASP A 232 0.79 -0.44 -27.81
N ARG A 233 0.76 0.90 -27.89
CA ARG A 233 -0.30 1.75 -27.30
C ARG A 233 -1.68 1.53 -27.89
N ILE A 234 -1.75 1.04 -29.12
CA ILE A 234 -3.01 0.76 -29.81
C ILE A 234 -3.18 -0.72 -30.13
N ALA A 235 -2.24 -1.58 -29.72
CA ALA A 235 -2.26 -3.00 -30.02
C ALA A 235 -3.57 -3.67 -29.54
N THR A 236 -3.98 -3.40 -28.29
CA THR A 236 -5.22 -3.97 -27.75
C THR A 236 -6.48 -3.45 -28.47
N TRP A 237 -6.46 -2.23 -29.00
CA TRP A 237 -7.54 -1.68 -29.82
C TRP A 237 -7.59 -2.31 -31.21
N ILE A 238 -6.43 -2.52 -31.84
CA ILE A 238 -6.29 -3.23 -33.12
C ILE A 238 -6.75 -4.68 -32.98
N ASP A 239 -6.37 -5.35 -31.89
CA ASP A 239 -6.78 -6.73 -31.60
C ASP A 239 -8.31 -6.82 -31.41
N ARG A 240 -8.91 -5.89 -30.67
CA ARG A 240 -10.38 -5.80 -30.53
C ARG A 240 -11.05 -5.61 -31.89
N TYR A 241 -10.60 -4.62 -32.67
CA TYR A 241 -11.16 -4.35 -33.99
C TYR A 241 -11.06 -5.57 -34.92
N SER A 242 -9.91 -6.25 -34.91
CA SER A 242 -9.67 -7.46 -35.70
C SER A 242 -10.53 -8.64 -35.26
N SER A 243 -10.81 -8.76 -33.96
CA SER A 243 -11.75 -9.76 -33.42
C SER A 243 -13.19 -9.51 -33.85
N GLU A 244 -13.60 -8.24 -33.94
CA GLU A 244 -14.98 -7.84 -34.30
C GLU A 244 -15.23 -7.83 -35.81
N HIS A 245 -14.22 -7.44 -36.61
CA HIS A 245 -14.35 -7.18 -38.05
C HIS A 245 -13.60 -8.18 -38.92
N GLY A 246 -12.82 -9.09 -38.33
CA GLY A 246 -11.97 -10.07 -39.01
C GLY A 246 -10.48 -9.66 -39.05
N ALA A 247 -9.61 -10.66 -39.05
CA ALA A 247 -8.16 -10.49 -38.86
C ALA A 247 -7.46 -9.58 -39.88
N ASP A 248 -7.98 -9.50 -41.10
CA ASP A 248 -7.39 -8.69 -42.19
C ASP A 248 -8.17 -7.39 -42.47
N ALA A 249 -9.17 -7.06 -41.64
CA ALA A 249 -10.03 -5.91 -41.87
C ALA A 249 -9.23 -4.60 -41.99
N LEU A 250 -8.29 -4.34 -41.07
CA LEU A 250 -7.43 -3.16 -41.13
C LEU A 250 -6.46 -3.16 -42.32
N LYS A 251 -5.91 -4.32 -42.68
CA LYS A 251 -4.92 -4.43 -43.78
C LYS A 251 -5.55 -4.23 -45.16
N SER A 252 -6.83 -4.54 -45.29
CA SER A 252 -7.58 -4.40 -46.54
C SER A 252 -7.97 -2.96 -46.88
N LEU A 253 -7.83 -2.02 -45.92
CA LEU A 253 -8.22 -0.63 -46.07
C LEU A 253 -7.09 0.22 -46.70
N ASN A 254 -7.47 1.30 -47.38
CA ASN A 254 -6.49 2.27 -47.86
C ASN A 254 -5.87 3.08 -46.70
N GLN A 255 -4.77 3.79 -46.97
CA GLN A 255 -4.03 4.54 -45.95
C GLN A 255 -4.89 5.54 -45.17
N GLU A 256 -5.76 6.28 -45.84
CA GLU A 256 -6.58 7.31 -45.19
C GLU A 256 -7.67 6.68 -44.32
N GLN A 257 -8.33 5.62 -44.81
CA GLN A 257 -9.29 4.84 -44.02
C GLN A 257 -8.64 4.21 -42.78
N ARG A 258 -7.44 3.66 -42.93
CA ARG A 258 -6.66 3.13 -41.79
C ARG A 258 -6.32 4.23 -40.80
N ASN A 259 -5.90 5.39 -41.30
CA ASN A 259 -5.60 6.54 -40.46
C ASN A 259 -6.83 7.01 -39.68
N GLU A 260 -8.01 7.08 -40.29
CA GLU A 260 -9.25 7.45 -39.59
C GLU A 260 -9.58 6.51 -38.43
N ILE A 261 -9.42 5.20 -38.64
CA ILE A 261 -9.69 4.19 -37.59
C ILE A 261 -8.68 4.32 -36.44
N ILE A 262 -7.38 4.37 -36.76
CA ILE A 262 -6.33 4.48 -35.74
C ILE A 262 -6.41 5.83 -35.01
N GLU A 263 -6.74 6.91 -35.71
CA GLU A 263 -7.00 8.23 -35.13
C GLU A 263 -8.12 8.15 -34.08
N ASN A 264 -9.20 7.41 -34.36
CA ASN A 264 -10.27 7.20 -33.41
C ASN A 264 -9.81 6.39 -32.19
N PHE A 265 -9.01 5.33 -32.36
CA PHE A 265 -8.46 4.58 -31.23
C PHE A 265 -7.60 5.46 -30.32
N ILE A 266 -6.75 6.31 -30.90
CA ILE A 266 -5.91 7.24 -30.14
C ILE A 266 -6.79 8.27 -29.41
N TYR A 267 -7.85 8.76 -30.06
CA TYR A 267 -8.77 9.70 -29.44
C TYR A 267 -9.53 9.09 -28.27
N GLU A 268 -10.13 7.92 -28.45
CA GLU A 268 -10.90 7.22 -27.43
C GLU A 268 -10.03 6.77 -26.25
N SER A 269 -8.74 6.53 -26.47
CA SER A 269 -7.82 6.15 -25.40
C SER A 269 -7.67 7.24 -24.33
N ASN A 270 -7.67 8.52 -24.72
CA ASN A 270 -7.57 9.64 -23.78
C ASN A 270 -8.09 10.96 -24.41
N PRO A 271 -9.42 11.16 -24.45
CA PRO A 271 -10.02 12.34 -25.08
C PRO A 271 -9.57 13.66 -24.45
N GLU A 272 -9.34 13.68 -23.13
CA GLU A 272 -8.92 14.88 -22.40
C GLU A 272 -7.50 15.30 -22.79
N ALA A 273 -6.57 14.36 -22.89
CA ALA A 273 -5.21 14.64 -23.33
C ALA A 273 -5.16 15.10 -24.79
N ILE A 274 -6.01 14.55 -25.67
CA ILE A 274 -6.16 15.07 -27.04
C ILE A 274 -6.64 16.51 -27.03
N LYS A 275 -7.74 16.81 -26.33
CA LYS A 275 -8.29 18.17 -26.26
C LYS A 275 -7.26 19.18 -25.75
N LYS A 276 -6.56 18.84 -24.66
CA LYS A 276 -5.48 19.68 -24.10
C LYS A 276 -4.35 19.90 -25.11
N THR A 277 -3.91 18.84 -25.78
CA THR A 277 -2.85 18.94 -26.80
C THR A 277 -3.30 19.77 -28.00
N GLN A 278 -4.55 19.60 -28.45
CA GLN A 278 -5.15 20.35 -29.56
C GLN A 278 -5.22 21.85 -29.22
N SER A 279 -5.71 22.21 -28.03
CA SER A 279 -5.72 23.61 -27.57
C SER A 279 -4.31 24.21 -27.51
N ASN A 280 -3.33 23.46 -27.00
CA ASN A 280 -1.94 23.93 -26.93
C ASN A 280 -1.32 24.17 -28.32
N ILE A 281 -1.60 23.29 -29.29
CA ILE A 281 -1.15 23.44 -30.68
C ILE A 281 -1.81 24.65 -31.33
N LEU A 282 -3.10 24.90 -31.07
CA LEU A 282 -3.79 26.09 -31.58
C LEU A 282 -3.22 27.39 -31.00
N LEU A 283 -2.78 27.38 -29.73
CA LEU A 283 -2.22 28.55 -29.05
C LEU A 283 -0.75 28.81 -29.39
N THR A 284 0.06 27.77 -29.54
CA THR A 284 1.53 27.89 -29.54
C THR A 284 2.24 27.05 -30.60
N GLU A 285 1.50 26.55 -31.59
CA GLU A 285 1.98 25.60 -32.61
C GLU A 285 2.61 24.33 -31.99
N GLN A 286 3.27 23.51 -32.81
CA GLN A 286 3.94 22.30 -32.35
C GLN A 286 5.29 22.66 -31.72
N ARG A 287 5.46 22.43 -30.40
CA ARG A 287 6.72 22.74 -29.69
C ARG A 287 7.77 21.64 -29.75
N VAL A 288 7.33 20.39 -29.70
CA VAL A 288 8.21 19.22 -29.69
C VAL A 288 8.09 18.57 -31.06
N PRO A 289 9.20 18.32 -31.79
CA PRO A 289 9.20 17.55 -33.02
C PRO A 289 8.85 16.08 -32.77
N GLY A 290 8.20 15.42 -33.72
CA GLY A 290 8.01 13.97 -33.73
C GLY A 290 9.19 13.23 -34.35
N VAL A 291 9.01 11.92 -34.53
CA VAL A 291 9.95 11.06 -35.25
C VAL A 291 9.17 10.21 -36.25
N THR A 292 9.60 10.23 -37.51
CA THR A 292 8.97 9.49 -38.62
C THR A 292 10.01 8.70 -39.38
N LEU A 293 9.61 7.57 -39.96
CA LEU A 293 10.45 6.83 -40.89
C LEU A 293 10.44 7.49 -42.28
N SER A 294 11.37 7.11 -43.15
CA SER A 294 11.45 7.62 -44.52
C SER A 294 10.22 7.28 -45.36
N ASP A 295 9.47 6.23 -45.00
CA ASP A 295 8.22 5.84 -45.66
C ASP A 295 6.98 6.65 -45.23
N GLY A 296 7.11 7.57 -44.26
CA GLY A 296 6.00 8.37 -43.73
C GLY A 296 5.33 7.82 -42.46
N ARG A 297 5.80 6.70 -41.93
CA ARG A 297 5.23 6.12 -40.70
C ARG A 297 5.68 6.87 -39.45
N ILE A 298 4.73 7.15 -38.56
CA ILE A 298 4.99 7.90 -37.32
C ILE A 298 5.43 6.97 -36.20
N VAL A 299 6.68 7.12 -35.76
CA VAL A 299 7.24 6.41 -34.60
C VAL A 299 6.88 7.15 -33.31
N ASP A 300 7.02 8.48 -33.33
CA ASP A 300 6.68 9.35 -32.20
C ASP A 300 5.82 10.55 -32.62
N GLY A 301 4.94 10.96 -31.71
CA GLY A 301 4.06 12.10 -31.89
C GLY A 301 2.69 11.75 -32.45
N ASN A 302 2.26 10.49 -32.36
CA ASN A 302 0.91 10.03 -32.74
C ASN A 302 -0.22 10.93 -32.20
N ARG A 303 -0.09 11.41 -30.96
CA ARG A 303 -1.05 12.32 -30.33
C ARG A 303 -1.06 13.71 -30.98
N ARG A 304 0.11 14.25 -31.30
CA ARG A 304 0.29 15.56 -31.99
C ARG A 304 -0.23 15.48 -33.42
N PHE A 305 0.11 14.41 -34.13
CA PHE A 305 -0.40 14.14 -35.48
C PHE A 305 -1.93 14.04 -35.51
N THR A 306 -2.53 13.32 -34.56
CA THR A 306 -3.99 13.26 -34.37
C THR A 306 -4.58 14.65 -34.18
N CYS A 307 -4.02 15.47 -33.30
CA CYS A 307 -4.49 16.85 -33.10
C CYS A 307 -4.37 17.69 -34.38
N LEU A 308 -3.28 17.58 -35.13
CA LEU A 308 -3.06 18.32 -36.37
C LEU A 308 -4.05 17.92 -37.47
N ARG A 309 -4.33 16.61 -37.61
CA ARG A 309 -5.36 16.10 -38.54
C ARG A 309 -6.75 16.66 -38.21
N ARG A 310 -7.12 16.67 -36.93
CA ARG A 310 -8.39 17.26 -36.46
C ARG A 310 -8.45 18.77 -36.72
N ILE A 311 -7.39 19.51 -36.37
CA ILE A 311 -7.32 20.95 -36.63
C ILE A 311 -7.42 21.24 -38.13
N GLN A 312 -6.73 20.49 -38.99
CA GLN A 312 -6.83 20.67 -40.45
C GLN A 312 -8.26 20.44 -40.95
N ARG A 313 -8.98 19.45 -40.43
CA ARG A 313 -10.39 19.22 -40.76
C ARG A 313 -11.28 20.37 -40.28
N ASP A 314 -11.02 20.90 -39.09
CA ASP A 314 -11.81 21.98 -38.49
C ASP A 314 -11.57 23.33 -39.17
N THR A 315 -10.34 23.63 -39.60
CA THR A 315 -9.97 24.93 -40.18
C THR A 315 -9.92 24.94 -41.72
N ALA A 316 -9.92 23.78 -42.37
CA ALA A 316 -9.69 23.60 -43.82
C ALA A 316 -8.35 24.18 -44.33
N GLU A 317 -7.41 24.45 -43.43
CA GLU A 317 -6.09 25.01 -43.75
C GLU A 317 -5.04 23.89 -43.71
N PRO A 318 -4.15 23.79 -44.72
CA PRO A 318 -3.08 22.80 -44.72
C PRO A 318 -2.21 22.90 -43.46
N LYS A 319 -2.05 21.78 -42.76
CA LYS A 319 -1.17 21.64 -41.60
C LYS A 319 0.02 20.77 -41.95
N TYR A 320 1.09 20.97 -41.18
CA TYR A 320 2.33 20.22 -41.29
C TYR A 320 2.65 19.63 -39.93
N PHE A 321 3.26 18.45 -39.95
CA PHE A 321 3.82 17.82 -38.76
C PHE A 321 5.33 18.09 -38.74
N GLU A 322 5.82 18.66 -37.64
CA GLU A 322 7.26 18.86 -37.45
C GLU A 322 7.89 17.57 -36.94
N THR A 323 8.83 16.99 -37.69
CA THR A 323 9.38 15.67 -37.40
C THR A 323 10.82 15.50 -37.88
N ALA A 324 11.60 14.69 -37.17
CA ALA A 324 12.84 14.14 -37.69
C ALA A 324 12.55 12.91 -38.56
N ILE A 325 13.17 12.84 -39.74
CA ILE A 325 13.01 11.71 -40.66
C ILE A 325 14.19 10.74 -40.47
N MET A 326 13.87 9.50 -40.12
CA MET A 326 14.83 8.40 -39.94
C MET A 326 14.87 7.56 -41.22
N ASP A 327 16.05 7.43 -41.82
CA ASP A 327 16.24 6.62 -43.03
C ASP A 327 16.48 5.14 -42.67
N VAL A 328 15.39 4.46 -42.29
CA VAL A 328 15.37 3.05 -41.88
C VAL A 328 14.06 2.39 -42.35
N ASP A 329 14.10 1.10 -42.66
CA ASP A 329 12.93 0.34 -43.13
C ASP A 329 12.40 -0.59 -42.01
N ILE A 330 11.07 -0.60 -41.80
CA ILE A 330 10.47 -1.33 -40.68
C ILE A 330 10.64 -2.84 -40.75
N GLU A 331 10.72 -3.40 -41.95
CA GLU A 331 10.82 -4.84 -42.15
C GLU A 331 12.26 -5.31 -41.94
N THR A 332 13.25 -4.53 -42.38
CA THR A 332 14.67 -4.85 -42.21
C THR A 332 15.21 -4.46 -40.84
N ASP A 333 14.72 -3.38 -40.26
CA ASP A 333 15.25 -2.76 -39.03
C ASP A 333 14.27 -2.84 -37.85
N LYS A 334 13.31 -3.79 -37.89
CA LYS A 334 12.26 -4.00 -36.87
C LYS A 334 12.78 -3.87 -35.44
N LYS A 335 13.90 -4.53 -35.14
CA LYS A 335 14.53 -4.49 -33.80
C LYS A 335 14.98 -3.09 -33.41
N GLN A 336 15.63 -2.36 -34.33
CA GLN A 336 16.19 -1.04 -34.06
C GLN A 336 15.07 0.00 -33.92
N ILE A 337 14.04 -0.09 -34.75
CA ILE A 337 12.82 0.73 -34.64
C ILE A 337 12.10 0.44 -33.33
N LYS A 338 12.05 -0.82 -32.89
CA LYS A 338 11.46 -1.14 -31.59
C LYS A 338 12.25 -0.57 -30.41
N MET A 339 13.57 -0.64 -30.46
CA MET A 339 14.43 0.00 -29.45
C MET A 339 14.25 1.53 -29.43
N LEU A 340 14.08 2.17 -30.60
CA LEU A 340 13.78 3.59 -30.74
C LEU A 340 12.43 3.93 -30.10
N GLU A 341 11.38 3.17 -30.40
CA GLU A 341 10.07 3.33 -29.77
C GLU A 341 10.16 3.26 -28.25
N LEU A 342 10.83 2.23 -27.71
CA LEU A 342 11.00 2.07 -26.26
C LEU A 342 11.79 3.22 -25.62
N ALA A 343 12.86 3.68 -26.29
CA ALA A 343 13.65 4.81 -25.81
C ALA A 343 12.85 6.10 -25.75
N ILE A 344 12.02 6.37 -26.76
CA ILE A 344 11.15 7.55 -26.78
C ILE A 344 10.01 7.40 -25.75
N GLN A 345 9.38 6.23 -25.67
CA GLN A 345 8.20 6.03 -24.84
C GLN A 345 8.50 5.89 -23.35
N HIS A 346 9.66 5.33 -23.00
CA HIS A 346 10.00 4.95 -21.62
C HIS A 346 11.37 5.43 -21.16
N GLY A 347 12.27 5.77 -22.08
CA GLY A 347 13.64 6.19 -21.79
C GLY A 347 13.79 7.64 -21.33
N GLU A 348 12.87 8.54 -21.72
CA GLU A 348 12.86 9.94 -21.26
C GLU A 348 12.19 10.11 -19.88
N GLU A 349 12.66 11.07 -19.06
CA GLU A 349 12.25 11.27 -17.66
C GLU A 349 10.75 11.59 -17.43
N LYS A 350 9.96 11.81 -18.50
CA LYS A 350 8.52 12.04 -18.41
C LYS A 350 7.71 10.79 -18.75
N LYS A 351 7.48 9.96 -17.73
CA LYS A 351 6.58 8.80 -17.76
C LYS A 351 5.16 9.21 -17.35
N VAL A 352 4.32 9.68 -18.26
CA VAL A 352 2.88 9.83 -17.94
C VAL A 352 2.05 9.67 -19.21
N ASP A 353 1.24 8.60 -19.26
CA ASP A 353 -0.01 8.41 -20.02
C ASP A 353 -0.27 6.94 -20.44
N TYR A 354 0.62 5.99 -20.09
CA TYR A 354 0.47 4.61 -20.54
C TYR A 354 -0.31 3.73 -19.56
N ASP A 355 -1.27 2.95 -20.08
CA ASP A 355 -1.94 1.92 -19.29
C ASP A 355 -0.93 0.82 -18.94
N LEU A 356 -0.85 0.47 -17.66
CA LEU A 356 0.09 -0.54 -17.16
C LEU A 356 -0.17 -1.91 -17.77
N ILE A 357 -1.42 -2.23 -18.14
CA ILE A 357 -1.73 -3.49 -18.81
C ILE A 357 -1.15 -3.50 -20.21
N ASP A 358 -1.40 -2.46 -21.01
CA ASP A 358 -0.86 -2.36 -22.38
C ASP A 358 0.67 -2.38 -22.33
N TYR A 359 1.28 -1.78 -21.29
CA TYR A 359 2.72 -1.85 -21.10
C TYR A 359 3.24 -3.26 -20.88
N ALA A 360 2.61 -4.00 -19.99
CA ALA A 360 3.02 -5.36 -19.70
C ALA A 360 2.85 -6.29 -20.89
N LEU A 361 1.79 -6.07 -21.65
CA LEU A 361 1.48 -6.85 -22.84
C LEU A 361 2.46 -6.54 -23.99
N GLY A 362 2.80 -5.27 -24.20
CA GLY A 362 3.85 -4.87 -25.15
C GLY A 362 5.19 -5.52 -24.79
N THR A 363 5.63 -5.41 -23.53
CA THR A 363 6.84 -6.08 -23.05
C THR A 363 6.83 -7.59 -23.27
N TYR A 364 5.70 -8.25 -22.96
CA TYR A 364 5.54 -9.69 -23.15
C TYR A 364 5.57 -10.09 -24.62
N ARG A 365 4.90 -9.33 -25.49
CA ARG A 365 4.88 -9.57 -26.93
C ARG A 365 6.28 -9.47 -27.53
N ASP A 366 7.00 -8.40 -27.21
CA ASP A 366 8.32 -8.13 -27.79
C ASP A 366 9.37 -9.18 -27.42
N ILE A 367 9.28 -9.71 -26.20
CA ILE A 367 10.31 -10.60 -25.62
C ILE A 367 9.94 -12.09 -25.76
N GLU A 368 8.69 -12.47 -25.44
CA GLU A 368 8.29 -13.88 -25.36
C GLU A 368 7.60 -14.37 -26.64
N LEU A 369 6.72 -13.56 -27.23
CA LEU A 369 5.94 -13.97 -28.42
C LEU A 369 6.74 -13.78 -29.72
N GLU A 370 7.13 -12.54 -30.00
CA GLU A 370 7.83 -12.17 -31.24
C GLU A 370 9.35 -12.39 -31.13
N LYS A 371 9.88 -12.36 -29.90
CA LYS A 371 11.33 -12.48 -29.62
C LYS A 371 12.16 -11.45 -30.39
N THR A 372 11.59 -10.28 -30.63
CA THR A 372 12.22 -9.14 -31.29
C THR A 372 13.36 -8.58 -30.43
N LEU A 373 13.19 -8.61 -29.10
CA LEU A 373 14.16 -8.09 -28.13
C LEU A 373 14.47 -9.11 -27.04
N THR A 374 15.70 -9.08 -26.54
CA THR A 374 16.06 -9.73 -25.27
C THR A 374 15.64 -8.86 -24.08
N VAL A 375 15.57 -9.47 -22.88
CA VAL A 375 15.25 -8.75 -21.64
C VAL A 375 16.25 -7.61 -21.37
N ASP A 376 17.54 -7.83 -21.62
CA ASP A 376 18.59 -6.82 -21.38
C ASP A 376 18.50 -5.66 -22.37
N GLU A 377 18.22 -5.93 -23.64
CA GLU A 377 18.02 -4.90 -24.66
C GLU A 377 16.78 -4.06 -24.40
N TYR A 378 15.69 -4.69 -23.97
CA TYR A 378 14.47 -4.01 -23.56
C TYR A 378 14.74 -3.11 -22.36
N ALA A 379 15.35 -3.65 -21.29
CA ALA A 379 15.67 -2.92 -20.07
C ALA A 379 16.56 -1.70 -20.34
N LYS A 380 17.59 -1.86 -21.17
CA LYS A 380 18.48 -0.78 -21.59
C LYS A 380 17.74 0.30 -22.38
N SER A 381 16.89 -0.08 -23.34
CA SER A 381 16.18 0.87 -24.19
C SER A 381 15.09 1.63 -23.44
N ALA A 382 14.37 0.94 -22.55
CA ALA A 382 13.33 1.54 -21.71
C ALA A 382 13.87 2.28 -20.48
N ASN A 383 15.20 2.30 -20.27
CA ASN A 383 15.85 2.85 -19.07
C ASN A 383 15.27 2.28 -17.76
N GLU A 384 15.16 0.95 -17.69
CA GLU A 384 14.57 0.22 -16.58
C GLU A 384 15.48 -0.90 -16.08
N SER A 385 15.24 -1.36 -14.85
CA SER A 385 15.98 -2.50 -14.32
C SER A 385 15.49 -3.81 -14.96
N VAL A 386 16.41 -4.75 -15.21
CA VAL A 386 16.09 -6.11 -15.66
C VAL A 386 15.09 -6.81 -14.74
N ALA A 387 15.14 -6.53 -13.43
CA ALA A 387 14.21 -7.09 -12.45
C ALA A 387 12.77 -6.62 -12.68
N GLU A 388 12.57 -5.33 -12.98
CA GLU A 388 11.25 -4.78 -13.25
C GLU A 388 10.66 -5.32 -14.56
N VAL A 389 11.49 -5.42 -15.61
CA VAL A 389 11.08 -6.03 -16.89
C VAL A 389 10.64 -7.48 -16.69
N LYS A 390 11.44 -8.29 -15.98
CA LYS A 390 11.09 -9.69 -15.66
C LYS A 390 9.79 -9.78 -14.86
N LYS A 391 9.63 -8.94 -13.83
CA LYS A 391 8.40 -8.91 -13.03
C LYS A 391 7.18 -8.62 -13.89
N ARG A 392 7.30 -7.67 -14.82
CA ARG A 392 6.22 -7.31 -15.76
C ARG A 392 5.86 -8.46 -16.71
N ILE A 393 6.87 -9.15 -17.25
CA ILE A 393 6.67 -10.35 -18.08
C ILE A 393 5.90 -11.43 -17.32
N GLU A 394 6.26 -11.69 -16.05
CA GLU A 394 5.57 -12.69 -15.23
C GLU A 394 4.11 -12.32 -14.99
N ILE A 395 3.80 -11.03 -14.78
CA ILE A 395 2.40 -10.58 -14.66
C ILE A 395 1.64 -10.81 -15.97
N ALA A 396 2.24 -10.46 -17.11
CA ALA A 396 1.64 -10.67 -18.42
C ALA A 396 1.41 -12.15 -18.74
N LYS A 397 2.29 -13.05 -18.29
CA LYS A 397 2.08 -14.51 -18.37
C LYS A 397 0.83 -14.94 -17.60
N VAL A 398 0.64 -14.45 -16.37
CA VAL A 398 -0.57 -14.75 -15.58
C VAL A 398 -1.84 -14.18 -16.26
N ILE A 399 -1.75 -13.03 -16.92
CA ILE A 399 -2.85 -12.48 -17.72
C ILE A 399 -3.15 -13.40 -18.92
N ALA A 400 -2.13 -13.87 -19.63
CA ALA A 400 -2.31 -14.79 -20.75
C ALA A 400 -2.92 -16.13 -20.30
N GLU A 401 -2.49 -16.66 -19.14
CA GLU A 401 -3.08 -17.84 -18.51
C GLU A 401 -4.55 -17.62 -18.13
N PHE A 402 -4.89 -16.44 -17.57
CA PHE A 402 -6.29 -16.08 -17.27
C PHE A 402 -7.16 -16.05 -18.54
N LEU A 403 -6.66 -15.43 -19.60
CA LEU A 403 -7.36 -15.36 -20.88
C LEU A 403 -7.56 -16.74 -21.50
N GLN A 404 -6.54 -17.61 -21.43
CA GLN A 404 -6.65 -19.01 -21.82
C GLN A 404 -7.68 -19.76 -20.95
N TYR A 405 -7.68 -19.51 -19.65
CA TYR A 405 -8.62 -20.12 -18.70
C TYR A 405 -10.08 -19.78 -19.04
N ILE A 406 -10.38 -18.54 -19.42
CA ILE A 406 -11.72 -18.11 -19.84
C ILE A 406 -12.02 -18.39 -21.33
N LYS A 407 -11.16 -19.15 -22.03
CA LYS A 407 -11.28 -19.51 -23.46
C LYS A 407 -11.23 -18.33 -24.44
N LEU A 408 -10.60 -17.21 -24.06
CA LEU A 408 -10.35 -16.05 -24.92
C LEU A 408 -8.84 -15.80 -25.07
N PRO A 409 -8.06 -16.79 -25.52
CA PRO A 409 -6.60 -16.69 -25.53
C PRO A 409 -6.16 -15.49 -26.38
N MET A 410 -5.16 -14.76 -25.90
CA MET A 410 -4.54 -13.60 -26.58
C MET A 410 -5.48 -12.41 -26.81
N GLN A 411 -6.76 -12.46 -26.40
CA GLN A 411 -7.67 -11.32 -26.49
C GLN A 411 -7.41 -10.32 -25.35
N PHE A 412 -6.28 -9.65 -25.39
CA PHE A 412 -5.81 -8.84 -24.27
C PHE A 412 -6.68 -7.61 -23.95
N PHE A 413 -7.47 -7.13 -24.89
CA PHE A 413 -8.49 -6.10 -24.62
C PHE A 413 -9.52 -6.56 -23.58
N VAL A 414 -9.82 -7.86 -23.51
CA VAL A 414 -10.70 -8.45 -22.50
C VAL A 414 -10.07 -8.33 -21.12
N ALA A 415 -8.77 -8.61 -20.99
CA ALA A 415 -8.06 -8.45 -19.72
C ALA A 415 -8.05 -6.99 -19.24
N ARG A 416 -7.97 -6.03 -20.17
CA ARG A 416 -8.09 -4.59 -19.86
C ARG A 416 -9.48 -4.24 -19.33
N GLU A 417 -10.53 -4.77 -19.94
CA GLU A 417 -11.91 -4.55 -19.46
C GLU A 417 -12.18 -5.14 -18.08
N TYR A 418 -11.58 -6.29 -17.76
CA TYR A 418 -11.62 -6.86 -16.40
C TYR A 418 -10.71 -6.14 -15.40
N GLN A 419 -9.84 -5.22 -15.86
CA GLN A 419 -8.91 -4.46 -15.01
C GLN A 419 -8.04 -5.35 -14.10
N VAL A 420 -7.51 -6.45 -14.64
CA VAL A 420 -6.85 -7.50 -13.84
C VAL A 420 -5.38 -7.22 -13.50
N TYR A 421 -4.76 -6.21 -14.12
CA TYR A 421 -3.32 -5.95 -13.98
C TYR A 421 -2.91 -5.72 -12.52
N SER A 422 -3.57 -4.78 -11.84
CA SER A 422 -3.25 -4.44 -10.45
C SER A 422 -3.45 -5.62 -9.51
N LEU A 423 -4.52 -6.39 -9.72
CA LEU A 423 -4.79 -7.62 -8.95
C LEU A 423 -3.64 -8.62 -9.06
N PHE A 424 -3.21 -8.94 -10.28
CA PHE A 424 -2.12 -9.89 -10.49
C PHE A 424 -0.76 -9.35 -10.05
N PHE A 425 -0.51 -8.05 -10.21
CA PHE A 425 0.68 -7.38 -9.68
C PHE A 425 0.79 -7.56 -8.15
N GLU A 426 -0.29 -7.29 -7.41
CA GLU A 426 -0.31 -7.46 -5.96
C GLU A 426 -0.31 -8.94 -5.51
N MET A 427 -0.72 -9.86 -6.38
CA MET A 427 -0.69 -11.30 -6.15
C MET A 427 0.72 -11.90 -6.26
N MET A 428 1.61 -11.33 -7.09
CA MET A 428 2.96 -11.88 -7.33
C MET A 428 3.77 -12.15 -6.03
N PRO A 429 3.85 -11.25 -5.04
CA PRO A 429 4.57 -11.51 -3.80
C PRO A 429 3.96 -12.64 -2.96
N ILE A 430 2.65 -12.88 -3.11
CA ILE A 430 1.93 -13.96 -2.42
C ILE A 430 2.28 -15.30 -3.05
N LEU A 431 2.25 -15.38 -4.39
CA LEU A 431 2.64 -16.58 -5.12
C LEU A 431 4.04 -17.03 -4.73
N ASN A 432 5.00 -16.12 -4.59
CA ASN A 432 6.37 -16.44 -4.22
C ASN A 432 6.55 -17.15 -2.87
N LYS A 433 5.53 -17.13 -2.00
CA LYS A 433 5.54 -17.83 -0.69
C LYS A 433 4.98 -19.25 -0.74
N LEU A 434 4.37 -19.64 -1.86
CA LEU A 434 3.66 -20.90 -2.02
C LEU A 434 4.51 -21.90 -2.82
N ASP A 435 4.25 -23.19 -2.62
CA ASP A 435 4.85 -24.23 -3.47
C ASP A 435 4.25 -24.19 -4.91
N PRO A 436 4.88 -24.84 -5.91
CA PRO A 436 4.39 -24.80 -7.28
C PRO A 436 2.93 -25.25 -7.47
N LYS A 437 2.44 -26.23 -6.70
CA LYS A 437 1.05 -26.72 -6.80
C LYS A 437 0.08 -25.70 -6.19
N GLU A 438 0.45 -25.15 -5.05
CA GLU A 438 -0.32 -24.12 -4.34
C GLU A 438 -0.38 -22.80 -5.13
N LYS A 439 0.69 -22.46 -5.87
CA LYS A 439 0.70 -21.31 -6.80
C LYS A 439 -0.37 -21.46 -7.88
N GLU A 440 -0.41 -22.60 -8.56
CA GLU A 440 -1.40 -22.88 -9.61
C GLU A 440 -2.83 -22.89 -9.06
N LEU A 441 -3.01 -23.41 -7.84
CA LEU A 441 -4.30 -23.36 -7.16
C LEU A 441 -4.72 -21.92 -6.84
N LEU A 442 -3.82 -21.06 -6.33
CA LEU A 442 -4.15 -19.67 -6.06
C LEU A 442 -4.47 -18.88 -7.35
N LYS A 443 -3.76 -19.14 -8.44
CA LYS A 443 -4.11 -18.57 -9.76
C LYS A 443 -5.53 -18.98 -10.16
N THR A 444 -5.84 -20.27 -10.11
CA THR A 444 -7.17 -20.82 -10.44
C THR A 444 -8.27 -20.22 -9.56
N ILE A 445 -8.04 -20.11 -8.24
CA ILE A 445 -8.94 -19.43 -7.31
C ILE A 445 -9.20 -18.00 -7.76
N THR A 446 -8.13 -17.28 -8.09
CA THR A 446 -8.23 -15.88 -8.52
C THR A 446 -8.99 -15.77 -9.84
N PHE A 447 -8.71 -16.64 -10.81
CA PHE A 447 -9.40 -16.67 -12.10
C PHE A 447 -10.89 -16.94 -11.94
N ASN A 448 -11.28 -17.90 -11.10
CA ASN A 448 -12.68 -18.18 -10.77
C ASN A 448 -13.37 -16.96 -10.14
N ASN A 449 -12.69 -16.28 -9.21
CA ASN A 449 -13.25 -15.10 -8.58
C ASN A 449 -13.39 -13.92 -9.55
N ILE A 450 -12.49 -13.75 -10.52
CA ILE A 450 -12.63 -12.77 -11.61
C ILE A 450 -13.79 -13.16 -12.54
N LEU A 451 -13.79 -14.39 -13.06
CA LEU A 451 -14.81 -14.94 -13.96
C LEU A 451 -16.22 -14.72 -13.41
N PHE A 452 -16.42 -15.01 -12.12
CA PHE A 452 -17.72 -14.88 -11.48
C PHE A 452 -18.01 -13.50 -10.90
N HIS A 453 -17.17 -12.48 -11.10
CA HIS A 453 -17.32 -11.16 -10.47
C HIS A 453 -17.50 -11.25 -8.95
N ALA A 454 -16.83 -12.21 -8.31
CA ALA A 454 -16.88 -12.42 -6.86
C ALA A 454 -15.97 -11.44 -6.10
N LEU A 455 -15.09 -10.73 -6.81
CA LEU A 455 -14.17 -9.71 -6.30
C LEU A 455 -14.81 -8.31 -6.29
N LEU A 456 -15.65 -8.01 -5.30
CA LEU A 456 -16.18 -6.65 -5.14
C LEU A 456 -15.07 -5.61 -4.82
N ASP A 457 -14.02 -6.04 -4.12
CA ASP A 457 -12.85 -5.25 -3.81
C ASP A 457 -11.60 -6.12 -3.98
N GLN A 458 -10.87 -5.89 -5.09
CA GLN A 458 -9.65 -6.63 -5.43
C GLN A 458 -8.57 -6.51 -4.34
N ARG A 459 -8.40 -5.32 -3.74
CA ARG A 459 -7.42 -5.08 -2.68
C ARG A 459 -7.79 -5.83 -1.41
N LYS A 460 -9.08 -5.86 -1.07
CA LYS A 460 -9.59 -6.66 0.07
C LYS A 460 -9.30 -8.14 -0.15
N PHE A 461 -9.59 -8.69 -1.33
CA PHE A 461 -9.33 -10.09 -1.63
C PHE A 461 -7.85 -10.46 -1.47
N ILE A 462 -6.94 -9.66 -2.03
CA ILE A 462 -5.49 -9.85 -1.89
C ILE A 462 -5.08 -9.79 -0.41
N ARG A 463 -5.60 -8.83 0.35
CA ARG A 463 -5.32 -8.70 1.79
C ARG A 463 -5.79 -9.92 2.58
N ASP A 464 -6.98 -10.41 2.28
CA ASP A 464 -7.60 -11.54 2.97
C ASP A 464 -6.85 -12.85 2.67
N ILE A 465 -6.49 -13.10 1.40
CA ILE A 465 -5.60 -14.20 0.99
C ILE A 465 -4.24 -14.10 1.69
N LYS A 466 -3.62 -12.92 1.67
CA LYS A 466 -2.32 -12.67 2.33
C LYS A 466 -2.40 -12.96 3.83
N MET A 467 -3.51 -12.60 4.47
CA MET A 467 -3.73 -12.91 5.89
C MET A 467 -3.83 -14.42 6.13
N LEU A 468 -4.60 -15.14 5.32
CA LEU A 468 -4.75 -16.59 5.46
C LEU A 468 -3.40 -17.31 5.28
N ILE A 469 -2.61 -16.90 4.29
CA ILE A 469 -1.29 -17.46 3.98
C ILE A 469 -0.27 -17.15 5.08
N ASN A 470 -0.17 -15.88 5.52
CA ASN A 470 0.77 -15.52 6.58
C ASN A 470 0.48 -16.24 7.91
N LYS A 471 -0.80 -16.58 8.18
CA LYS A 471 -1.23 -17.34 9.36
C LYS A 471 -1.20 -18.86 9.14
N ASN A 472 -0.75 -19.33 7.98
CA ASN A 472 -0.76 -20.74 7.59
C ASN A 472 -2.14 -21.42 7.77
N SER A 473 -3.21 -20.67 7.47
CA SER A 473 -4.62 -21.06 7.69
C SER A 473 -5.44 -21.12 6.39
N TYR A 474 -4.75 -21.26 5.25
CA TYR A 474 -5.34 -21.22 3.92
C TYR A 474 -5.65 -22.60 3.33
N LYS A 475 -5.14 -23.69 3.92
CA LYS A 475 -5.24 -25.05 3.33
C LYS A 475 -6.67 -25.54 3.22
N GLU A 476 -7.48 -25.34 4.26
CA GLU A 476 -8.89 -25.73 4.22
C GLU A 476 -9.67 -24.92 3.17
N TYR A 477 -9.36 -23.63 3.04
CA TYR A 477 -9.92 -22.77 1.99
C TYR A 477 -9.52 -23.27 0.59
N PHE A 478 -8.24 -23.55 0.37
CA PHE A 478 -7.74 -24.03 -0.92
C PHE A 478 -8.41 -25.34 -1.34
N ASN A 479 -8.59 -26.28 -0.41
CA ASN A 479 -9.28 -27.54 -0.70
C ASN A 479 -10.75 -27.31 -1.09
N GLU A 480 -11.49 -26.47 -0.37
CA GLU A 480 -12.89 -26.15 -0.74
C GLU A 480 -12.96 -25.48 -2.12
N GLN A 481 -11.98 -24.66 -2.47
CA GLN A 481 -11.91 -24.03 -3.78
C GLN A 481 -11.63 -25.03 -4.91
N VAL A 482 -10.96 -26.16 -4.65
CA VAL A 482 -10.82 -27.25 -5.63
C VAL A 482 -12.20 -27.81 -5.98
N ASP A 483 -13.04 -28.07 -4.98
CA ASP A 483 -14.40 -28.60 -5.19
C ASP A 483 -15.27 -27.61 -5.98
N ILE A 484 -15.16 -26.32 -5.66
CA ILE A 484 -15.86 -25.27 -6.42
C ILE A 484 -15.34 -25.20 -7.85
N ASN A 485 -14.03 -25.31 -8.07
CA ASN A 485 -13.43 -25.31 -9.39
C ASN A 485 -13.92 -26.50 -10.23
N THR A 486 -14.04 -27.70 -9.65
CA THR A 486 -14.63 -28.87 -10.34
C THR A 486 -16.06 -28.57 -10.81
N LEU A 487 -16.90 -27.99 -9.94
CA LEU A 487 -18.26 -27.60 -10.30
C LEU A 487 -18.31 -26.55 -11.43
N ILE A 488 -17.33 -25.64 -11.48
CA ILE A 488 -17.22 -24.65 -12.55
C ILE A 488 -16.91 -25.36 -13.87
N HIS A 489 -15.89 -26.22 -13.90
CA HIS A 489 -15.49 -26.94 -15.12
C HIS A 489 -16.58 -27.86 -15.67
N GLU A 490 -17.36 -28.53 -14.81
CA GLU A 490 -18.52 -29.33 -15.22
C GLU A 490 -19.52 -28.54 -16.09
N LYS A 491 -19.63 -27.22 -15.87
CA LYS A 491 -20.56 -26.35 -16.59
C LYS A 491 -19.87 -25.49 -17.67
N PHE A 492 -18.64 -25.06 -17.42
CA PHE A 492 -17.93 -24.10 -18.27
C PHE A 492 -17.25 -24.78 -19.46
N ASP A 493 -16.71 -25.98 -19.29
CA ASP A 493 -15.87 -26.64 -20.31
C ASP A 493 -16.64 -26.95 -21.60
N GLY A 494 -17.93 -27.28 -21.50
CA GLY A 494 -18.80 -27.51 -22.66
C GLY A 494 -19.34 -26.24 -23.34
N ARG A 495 -19.17 -25.07 -22.73
CA ARG A 495 -19.71 -23.81 -23.27
C ARG A 495 -18.82 -23.25 -24.38
N ALA A 496 -19.44 -22.88 -25.50
CA ALA A 496 -18.78 -22.12 -26.54
C ALA A 496 -18.65 -20.66 -26.06
N ILE A 497 -17.43 -20.15 -26.09
CA ILE A 497 -17.08 -18.79 -25.69
C ILE A 497 -16.36 -18.16 -26.89
N THR A 498 -16.88 -17.03 -27.37
CA THR A 498 -16.31 -16.30 -28.52
C THR A 498 -15.90 -14.88 -28.15
N ASN A 499 -16.58 -14.30 -27.16
CA ASN A 499 -16.36 -12.96 -26.68
C ASN A 499 -16.57 -12.88 -25.16
N LYS A 500 -16.33 -11.70 -24.58
CA LYS A 500 -16.50 -11.46 -23.14
C LYS A 500 -17.96 -11.57 -22.68
N ASP A 501 -18.94 -11.18 -23.49
CA ASP A 501 -20.36 -11.24 -23.12
C ASP A 501 -20.84 -12.69 -22.90
N ASP A 502 -20.29 -13.65 -23.65
CA ASP A 502 -20.55 -15.08 -23.45
C ASP A 502 -20.07 -15.54 -22.05
N VAL A 503 -18.92 -15.02 -21.62
CA VAL A 503 -18.30 -15.29 -20.31
C VAL A 503 -19.14 -14.67 -19.19
N ASP A 504 -19.52 -13.40 -19.33
CA ASP A 504 -20.35 -12.69 -18.36
C ASP A 504 -21.75 -13.31 -18.24
N SER A 505 -22.33 -13.73 -19.37
CA SER A 505 -23.62 -14.44 -19.40
C SER A 505 -23.53 -15.76 -18.64
N PHE A 506 -22.47 -16.54 -18.85
CA PHE A 506 -22.22 -17.77 -18.08
C PHE A 506 -22.14 -17.52 -16.58
N ALA A 507 -21.41 -16.47 -16.17
CA ALA A 507 -21.25 -16.10 -14.78
C ALA A 507 -22.59 -15.69 -14.14
N ASN A 508 -23.41 -14.93 -14.86
CA ASN A 508 -24.72 -14.47 -14.39
C ASN A 508 -25.74 -15.62 -14.29
N GLU A 509 -25.76 -16.55 -15.25
CA GLU A 509 -26.60 -17.76 -15.20
C GLU A 509 -26.24 -18.69 -14.02
N ASN A 510 -25.02 -18.58 -13.50
CA ASN A 510 -24.48 -19.43 -12.43
C ASN A 510 -24.18 -18.64 -11.15
N GLU A 511 -25.03 -17.68 -10.79
CA GLU A 511 -24.88 -16.83 -9.60
C GLU A 511 -24.66 -17.62 -8.29
N ILE A 512 -25.21 -18.82 -8.18
CA ILE A 512 -24.99 -19.71 -7.01
C ILE A 512 -23.49 -19.99 -6.79
N ILE A 513 -22.70 -20.09 -7.85
CA ILE A 513 -21.24 -20.30 -7.75
C ILE A 513 -20.56 -19.04 -7.19
N ARG A 514 -20.95 -17.85 -7.66
CA ARG A 514 -20.49 -16.56 -7.11
C ARG A 514 -20.71 -16.50 -5.60
N GLU A 515 -21.89 -16.91 -5.14
CA GLU A 515 -22.21 -16.93 -3.70
C GLU A 515 -21.42 -18.01 -2.92
N LYS A 516 -21.15 -19.18 -3.53
CA LYS A 516 -20.26 -20.18 -2.93
C LYS A 516 -18.83 -19.66 -2.75
N LEU A 517 -18.28 -18.99 -3.77
CA LEU A 517 -16.93 -18.40 -3.71
C LEU A 517 -16.82 -17.39 -2.56
N LYS A 518 -17.79 -16.48 -2.44
CA LYS A 518 -17.84 -15.48 -1.34
C LYS A 518 -17.96 -16.14 0.03
N LYS A 519 -18.91 -17.08 0.19
CA LYS A 519 -19.15 -17.77 1.47
C LYS A 519 -17.95 -18.60 1.91
N SER A 520 -17.26 -19.26 0.98
CA SER A 520 -16.04 -20.02 1.27
C SER A 520 -14.94 -19.12 1.84
N MET A 521 -14.71 -17.95 1.23
CA MET A 521 -13.75 -16.96 1.75
C MET A 521 -14.15 -16.49 3.16
N ASP A 522 -15.41 -16.07 3.36
CA ASP A 522 -15.87 -15.62 4.68
C ASP A 522 -15.74 -16.71 5.75
N ALA A 523 -16.09 -17.95 5.42
CA ALA A 523 -15.95 -19.09 6.32
C ALA A 523 -14.48 -19.34 6.71
N ALA A 524 -13.56 -19.27 5.74
CA ALA A 524 -12.14 -19.41 5.98
C ALA A 524 -11.59 -18.30 6.89
N LEU A 525 -11.98 -17.04 6.67
CA LEU A 525 -11.58 -15.92 7.51
C LEU A 525 -12.12 -16.05 8.93
N GLN A 526 -13.36 -16.49 9.10
CA GLN A 526 -13.96 -16.74 10.41
C GLN A 526 -13.27 -17.90 11.14
N LEU A 527 -12.94 -18.97 10.42
CA LEU A 527 -12.19 -20.11 10.98
C LEU A 527 -10.79 -19.67 11.42
N SER A 528 -10.08 -18.90 10.58
CA SER A 528 -8.76 -18.35 10.89
C SER A 528 -8.79 -17.45 12.13
N ARG A 529 -9.80 -16.57 12.25
CA ARG A 529 -10.00 -15.73 13.44
C ARG A 529 -10.27 -16.57 14.70
N ARG A 530 -11.11 -17.61 14.62
CA ARG A 530 -11.37 -18.51 15.75
C ARG A 530 -10.12 -19.26 16.19
N LYS A 531 -9.32 -19.77 15.24
CA LYS A 531 -8.02 -20.41 15.53
C LYS A 531 -7.08 -19.41 16.23
N GLN A 532 -7.00 -18.18 15.73
CA GLN A 532 -6.18 -17.12 16.32
C GLN A 532 -6.60 -16.76 17.75
N LEU A 533 -7.90 -16.56 18.01
CA LEU A 533 -8.38 -16.24 19.35
C LEU A 533 -8.04 -17.35 20.37
N LYS A 534 -8.01 -18.60 19.93
CA LYS A 534 -7.59 -19.74 20.76
C LYS A 534 -6.08 -19.77 21.01
N SER A 535 -5.26 -19.37 20.03
CA SER A 535 -3.79 -19.39 20.17
C SER A 535 -3.21 -18.13 20.80
N GLN A 536 -3.95 -17.01 20.78
CA GLN A 536 -3.49 -15.70 21.24
C GLN A 536 -3.02 -15.67 22.72
N PRO A 537 -3.71 -16.33 23.68
CA PRO A 537 -3.23 -16.37 25.07
C PRO A 537 -1.85 -17.01 25.20
N MET A 538 -1.63 -18.16 24.52
CA MET A 538 -0.34 -18.85 24.53
C MET A 538 0.75 -17.99 23.90
N GLU A 539 0.47 -17.38 22.74
CA GLU A 539 1.42 -16.49 22.05
C GLU A 539 1.84 -15.30 22.92
N ASN A 540 0.88 -14.68 23.62
CA ASN A 540 1.15 -13.57 24.53
C ASN A 540 2.05 -13.99 25.69
N VAL A 541 1.77 -15.14 26.31
CA VAL A 541 2.61 -15.67 27.41
C VAL A 541 4.03 -15.97 26.91
N SER A 542 4.17 -16.61 25.74
CA SER A 542 5.49 -16.88 25.15
C SER A 542 6.28 -15.60 24.86
N LYS A 543 5.63 -14.56 24.33
CA LYS A 543 6.27 -13.25 24.12
C LYS A 543 6.72 -12.62 25.43
N SER A 544 5.88 -12.64 26.47
CA SER A 544 6.26 -12.13 27.80
C SER A 544 7.46 -12.87 28.37
N ILE A 545 7.53 -14.19 28.24
CA ILE A 545 8.69 -14.99 28.67
C ILE A 545 9.95 -14.55 27.94
N SER A 546 9.90 -14.42 26.60
CA SER A 546 11.05 -13.96 25.80
C SER A 546 11.53 -12.58 26.25
N THR A 547 10.61 -11.62 26.40
CA THR A 547 10.96 -10.26 26.83
C THR A 547 11.61 -10.21 28.21
N LEU A 548 11.18 -11.08 29.13
CA LEU A 548 11.79 -11.19 30.46
C LEU A 548 13.15 -11.89 30.41
N ALA A 549 13.32 -12.87 29.52
CA ALA A 549 14.58 -13.58 29.33
C ALA A 549 15.67 -12.70 28.69
N ASP A 550 15.29 -11.68 27.92
CA ASP A 550 16.20 -10.74 27.27
C ASP A 550 16.78 -9.67 28.24
N ILE A 551 16.38 -9.67 29.51
CA ILE A 551 16.86 -8.69 30.49
C ILE A 551 18.29 -9.04 30.95
N ASP A 552 19.23 -8.10 30.78
CA ASP A 552 20.59 -8.24 31.30
C ASP A 552 20.63 -8.08 32.83
N GLU A 553 20.94 -9.17 33.53
CA GLU A 553 20.96 -9.24 34.99
C GLU A 553 21.96 -8.27 35.63
N HIS A 554 23.04 -7.90 34.92
CA HIS A 554 24.06 -6.97 35.42
C HIS A 554 23.52 -5.54 35.58
N VAL A 555 22.39 -5.22 34.95
CA VAL A 555 21.73 -3.92 35.09
C VAL A 555 21.14 -3.77 36.48
N PHE A 556 20.69 -4.86 37.12
CA PHE A 556 20.10 -4.82 38.46
C PHE A 556 21.09 -4.37 39.54
N GLU A 557 22.37 -4.66 39.36
CA GLU A 557 23.43 -4.23 40.28
C GLU A 557 23.63 -2.70 40.25
N LYS A 558 23.35 -2.06 39.11
CA LYS A 558 23.54 -0.62 38.88
C LYS A 558 22.33 0.23 39.29
N MET A 559 21.20 -0.40 39.60
CA MET A 559 19.97 0.30 40.01
C MET A 559 20.07 0.79 41.47
N ASN A 560 19.52 1.97 41.73
CA ASN A 560 19.36 2.50 43.09
C ASN A 560 18.17 1.84 43.83
N ASP A 561 18.06 2.06 45.14
CA ASP A 561 17.06 1.39 45.97
C ASP A 561 15.62 1.74 45.58
N THR A 562 15.37 2.97 45.11
CA THR A 562 14.05 3.42 44.63
C THR A 562 13.67 2.68 43.34
N GLU A 563 14.59 2.57 42.38
CA GLU A 563 14.40 1.84 41.13
C GLU A 563 14.17 0.34 41.35
N LYS A 564 14.91 -0.25 42.30
CA LYS A 564 14.74 -1.66 42.70
C LYS A 564 13.37 -1.90 43.32
N GLU A 565 12.88 -0.99 44.16
CA GLU A 565 11.57 -1.12 44.78
C GLU A 565 10.44 -0.97 43.75
N GLU A 566 10.57 -0.04 42.80
CA GLU A 566 9.63 0.08 41.69
C GLU A 566 9.61 -1.18 40.81
N LEU A 567 10.77 -1.75 40.49
CA LEU A 567 10.88 -3.00 39.73
C LEU A 567 10.25 -4.17 40.49
N ARG A 568 10.48 -4.31 41.80
CA ARG A 568 9.82 -5.31 42.64
C ARG A 568 8.30 -5.18 42.62
N GLY A 569 7.77 -3.95 42.74
CA GLY A 569 6.33 -3.70 42.65
C GLY A 569 5.74 -4.15 41.30
N LYS A 570 6.44 -3.87 40.20
CA LYS A 570 6.05 -4.32 38.85
C LYS A 570 6.11 -5.84 38.70
N LEU A 571 7.15 -6.51 39.21
CA LEU A 571 7.28 -7.97 39.20
C LEU A 571 6.20 -8.66 40.04
N ASN A 572 5.86 -8.11 41.21
CA ASN A 572 4.76 -8.61 42.03
C ASN A 572 3.40 -8.49 41.31
N SER A 573 3.16 -7.36 40.64
CA SER A 573 1.96 -7.16 39.83
C SER A 573 1.87 -8.19 38.69
N LEU A 574 2.99 -8.44 38.00
CA LEU A 574 3.06 -9.47 36.96
C LEU A 574 2.80 -10.88 37.52
N SER A 575 3.38 -11.21 38.67
CA SER A 575 3.16 -12.50 39.36
C SER A 575 1.68 -12.71 39.71
N ASN A 576 1.00 -11.67 40.20
CA ASN A 576 -0.44 -11.74 40.50
C ASN A 576 -1.28 -12.04 39.25
N VAL A 577 -1.02 -11.34 38.13
CA VAL A 577 -1.70 -11.60 36.85
C VAL A 577 -1.44 -13.02 36.33
N VAL A 578 -0.19 -13.49 36.43
CA VAL A 578 0.16 -14.87 36.06
C VAL A 578 -0.58 -15.88 36.93
N ASN A 579 -0.70 -15.64 38.24
CA ASN A 579 -1.43 -16.53 39.15
C ASN A 579 -2.95 -16.53 38.86
N GLU A 580 -3.53 -15.39 38.50
CA GLU A 580 -4.91 -15.29 38.06
C GLU A 580 -5.16 -16.15 36.80
N TYR A 581 -4.32 -16.01 35.76
CA TYR A 581 -4.43 -16.82 34.55
C TYR A 581 -4.13 -18.30 34.78
N LYS A 582 -3.19 -18.65 35.67
CA LYS A 582 -2.99 -20.05 36.10
C LYS A 582 -4.24 -20.62 36.75
N GLY A 583 -4.93 -19.84 37.58
CA GLY A 583 -6.21 -20.24 38.18
C GLY A 583 -7.30 -20.51 37.13
N MET A 584 -7.34 -19.72 36.06
CA MET A 584 -8.28 -19.89 34.94
C MET A 584 -7.93 -21.09 34.04
N VAL A 585 -6.64 -21.37 33.81
CA VAL A 585 -6.19 -22.46 32.92
C VAL A 585 -6.20 -23.83 33.60
N SER A 586 -5.85 -23.89 34.89
CA SER A 586 -5.67 -25.15 35.61
C SER A 586 -6.93 -25.70 36.26
N GLY A 587 -8.06 -24.99 36.23
CA GLY A 587 -9.28 -25.37 36.94
C GLY A 587 -9.03 -25.57 38.43
N MET A 588 -8.95 -24.48 39.21
CA MET A 588 -8.81 -24.47 40.69
C MET A 588 -8.03 -25.67 41.28
N VAL A 589 -6.73 -25.75 41.01
CA VAL A 589 -5.82 -26.52 41.87
C VAL A 589 -5.49 -25.65 43.07
N ALA A 590 -5.88 -26.08 44.27
CA ALA A 590 -5.57 -25.38 45.50
C ALA A 590 -4.05 -25.47 45.77
N GLU A 591 -3.41 -24.35 46.14
CA GLU A 591 -2.01 -24.38 46.56
C GLU A 591 -1.83 -25.27 47.79
N LYS A 592 -0.69 -25.96 47.88
CA LYS A 592 -0.32 -26.71 49.07
C LYS A 592 -0.26 -25.76 50.29
N PRO A 593 -1.00 -26.05 51.37
CA PRO A 593 -1.06 -25.18 52.54
C PRO A 593 0.29 -25.10 53.25
N LYS A 594 0.62 -23.90 53.75
CA LYS A 594 1.86 -23.63 54.50
C LYS A 594 1.63 -23.83 56.00
N LEU A 595 2.61 -24.39 56.70
CA LEU A 595 2.55 -24.49 58.16
C LEU A 595 2.64 -23.09 58.77
N ALA A 596 1.70 -22.77 59.66
CA ALA A 596 1.66 -21.51 60.39
C ALA A 596 2.86 -21.41 61.36
N ILE A 597 3.30 -20.18 61.61
CA ILE A 597 4.24 -19.89 62.70
C ILE A 597 3.50 -20.13 64.03
N SER A 598 4.12 -20.87 64.94
CA SER A 598 3.50 -21.19 66.24
C SER A 598 3.21 -19.92 67.03
N ASN A 599 1.98 -19.79 67.54
CA ASN A 599 1.60 -18.70 68.43
C ASN A 599 1.82 -19.17 69.89
N PRO A 600 2.72 -18.53 70.66
CA PRO A 600 3.07 -18.97 72.01
C PRO A 600 1.90 -18.85 73.01
N ASP A 601 0.87 -18.06 72.71
CA ASP A 601 -0.24 -17.79 73.64
C ASP A 601 -1.34 -18.86 73.60
N ILE A 602 -1.41 -19.66 72.51
CA ILE A 602 -2.44 -20.68 72.32
C ILE A 602 -1.91 -22.09 72.62
N PRO A 603 -2.73 -22.98 73.18
CA PRO A 603 -2.31 -24.36 73.45
C PRO A 603 -2.15 -25.17 72.15
N LEU A 604 -1.33 -26.22 72.20
CA LEU A 604 -1.11 -27.13 71.08
C LEU A 604 -2.34 -28.00 70.82
N VAL A 605 -2.88 -27.92 69.61
CA VAL A 605 -4.03 -28.74 69.19
C VAL A 605 -3.58 -30.16 68.81
N VAL A 606 -4.15 -31.15 69.50
CA VAL A 606 -3.89 -32.57 69.28
C VAL A 606 -5.11 -33.28 68.69
N CYS A 607 -4.89 -34.08 67.65
CA CYS A 607 -5.89 -35.01 67.14
C CYS A 607 -5.69 -36.36 67.83
N ARG A 608 -6.77 -36.94 68.39
CA ARG A 608 -6.71 -38.23 69.11
C ARG A 608 -6.77 -39.43 68.17
N ASN A 609 -7.31 -39.26 66.97
CA ASN A 609 -7.56 -40.33 66.00
C ASN A 609 -6.34 -40.65 65.11
N LEU A 610 -5.11 -40.38 65.57
CA LEU A 610 -3.90 -40.65 64.78
C LEU A 610 -3.79 -42.13 64.41
N LYS A 611 -3.36 -42.40 63.16
CA LYS A 611 -3.18 -43.75 62.60
C LYS A 611 -4.46 -44.59 62.45
N THR A 612 -5.64 -44.00 62.64
CA THR A 612 -6.90 -44.65 62.28
C THR A 612 -7.14 -44.53 60.77
N SER A 613 -7.77 -45.56 60.17
CA SER A 613 -8.18 -45.52 58.76
C SER A 613 -9.64 -45.10 58.68
N ILE A 614 -9.98 -44.34 57.65
CA ILE A 614 -11.35 -43.90 57.38
C ILE A 614 -12.07 -45.03 56.63
N THR A 615 -13.11 -45.59 57.23
CA THR A 615 -13.89 -46.72 56.69
C THR A 615 -15.34 -46.38 56.38
N SER A 616 -15.74 -45.13 56.57
CA SER A 616 -17.09 -44.62 56.30
C SER A 616 -17.00 -43.18 55.80
N THR A 617 -17.96 -42.75 54.98
CA THR A 617 -18.05 -41.37 54.49
C THR A 617 -18.37 -40.38 55.61
N SER A 618 -18.89 -40.85 56.74
CA SER A 618 -19.04 -40.07 57.97
C SER A 618 -17.91 -40.44 58.94
N VAL A 619 -17.09 -39.46 59.32
CA VAL A 619 -15.88 -39.64 60.13
C VAL A 619 -15.96 -38.75 61.36
N GLU A 620 -15.83 -39.36 62.54
CA GLU A 620 -15.75 -38.65 63.81
C GLU A 620 -14.27 -38.44 64.20
N ILE A 621 -13.86 -37.19 64.40
CA ILE A 621 -12.51 -36.82 64.87
C ILE A 621 -12.60 -36.09 66.20
N SER A 622 -11.81 -36.56 67.16
CA SER A 622 -11.67 -35.98 68.49
C SER A 622 -10.40 -35.11 68.59
N PHE A 623 -10.59 -33.87 69.01
CA PHE A 623 -9.54 -32.86 69.20
C PHE A 623 -9.37 -32.54 70.68
N GLY A 624 -8.13 -32.44 71.15
CA GLY A 624 -7.80 -31.92 72.48
C GLY A 624 -6.80 -30.77 72.40
N ALA A 625 -6.60 -30.06 73.50
CA ALA A 625 -5.55 -29.04 73.62
C ALA A 625 -4.54 -29.41 74.72
N VAL A 626 -3.26 -29.12 74.49
CA VAL A 626 -2.17 -29.36 75.46
C VAL A 626 -1.38 -28.08 75.64
N LYS A 627 -1.27 -27.61 76.89
CA LYS A 627 -0.39 -26.49 77.22
C LYS A 627 1.06 -26.94 77.24
N GLU A 628 1.92 -26.15 76.59
CA GLU A 628 3.37 -26.22 76.65
C GLU A 628 3.92 -25.39 77.82
N CYS A 629 3.20 -24.37 78.29
CA CYS A 629 3.53 -23.60 79.50
C CYS A 629 2.27 -23.18 80.28
N ALA A 630 2.43 -22.74 81.54
CA ALA A 630 1.31 -22.42 82.42
C ALA A 630 0.53 -21.16 81.98
N GLU A 631 1.20 -20.29 81.22
CA GLU A 631 0.72 -18.99 80.77
C GLU A 631 -0.19 -19.05 79.53
N GLN A 632 -0.23 -20.18 78.83
CA GLN A 632 -1.09 -20.37 77.66
C GLN A 632 -2.58 -20.40 78.02
N GLU A 633 -3.43 -20.01 77.07
CA GLU A 633 -4.89 -20.11 77.21
C GLU A 633 -5.35 -21.57 77.38
N ASP A 634 -6.45 -21.80 78.10
CA ASP A 634 -7.05 -23.12 78.29
C ASP A 634 -7.89 -23.59 77.08
N THR A 635 -8.17 -22.69 76.15
CA THR A 635 -9.09 -22.89 75.03
C THR A 635 -8.54 -22.27 73.76
N CYS A 636 -8.85 -22.83 72.60
CA CYS A 636 -8.59 -22.19 71.31
C CYS A 636 -9.67 -22.56 70.29
N VAL A 637 -9.95 -21.68 69.34
CA VAL A 637 -10.91 -21.93 68.26
C VAL A 637 -10.18 -22.34 67.00
N ILE A 638 -10.56 -23.48 66.43
CA ILE A 638 -9.98 -24.01 65.19
C ILE A 638 -11.02 -24.12 64.07
N LYS A 639 -10.53 -24.15 62.84
CA LYS A 639 -11.25 -24.64 61.66
C LYS A 639 -10.59 -25.91 61.16
N ALA A 640 -11.35 -26.98 60.96
CA ALA A 640 -10.85 -28.25 60.46
C ALA A 640 -11.67 -28.77 59.27
N TYR A 641 -11.02 -29.43 58.32
CA TYR A 641 -11.63 -30.08 57.15
C TYR A 641 -10.65 -31.03 56.46
N PHE A 642 -11.18 -31.95 55.64
CA PHE A 642 -10.38 -32.86 54.82
C PHE A 642 -10.13 -32.33 53.40
N VAL A 643 -8.95 -32.63 52.88
CA VAL A 643 -8.55 -32.40 51.50
C VAL A 643 -7.99 -33.67 50.85
N ASP A 644 -8.06 -33.77 49.53
CA ASP A 644 -7.45 -34.85 48.73
C ASP A 644 -5.93 -34.65 48.54
N GLU A 645 -5.29 -35.52 47.75
CA GLU A 645 -3.85 -35.43 47.44
C GLU A 645 -3.46 -34.19 46.63
N GLU A 646 -4.43 -33.52 46.00
CA GLU A 646 -4.28 -32.28 45.25
C GLU A 646 -4.74 -31.05 46.06
N TYR A 647 -4.95 -31.22 47.38
CA TYR A 647 -5.41 -30.19 48.33
C TYR A 647 -6.80 -29.62 48.03
N ARG A 648 -7.62 -30.31 47.25
CA ARG A 648 -9.02 -29.94 47.04
C ARG A 648 -9.82 -30.35 48.27
N LYS A 649 -10.65 -29.44 48.77
CA LYS A 649 -11.54 -29.71 49.90
C LYS A 649 -12.56 -30.79 49.52
N ILE A 650 -12.67 -31.81 50.37
CA ILE A 650 -13.56 -32.97 50.18
C ILE A 650 -14.46 -33.22 51.39
N SER A 651 -14.62 -32.25 52.30
CA SER A 651 -15.54 -32.34 53.43
C SER A 651 -16.18 -31.02 53.80
N ASN A 652 -17.19 -31.07 54.68
CA ASN A 652 -17.62 -29.91 55.45
C ASN A 652 -16.48 -29.33 56.30
N ILE A 653 -16.56 -28.03 56.57
CA ILE A 653 -15.64 -27.32 57.46
C ILE A 653 -16.31 -27.25 58.83
N ASN A 654 -15.61 -27.75 59.86
CA ASN A 654 -16.03 -27.63 61.24
C ASN A 654 -15.23 -26.52 61.92
N ARG A 655 -15.94 -25.58 62.55
CA ARG A 655 -15.37 -24.59 63.45
C ARG A 655 -15.73 -24.98 64.88
N CYS A 656 -14.74 -25.29 65.70
CA CYS A 656 -14.96 -25.78 67.06
C CYS A 656 -13.98 -25.15 68.05
N GLU A 657 -14.43 -25.03 69.30
CA GLU A 657 -13.61 -24.63 70.44
C GLU A 657 -13.01 -25.89 71.07
N VAL A 658 -11.69 -25.93 71.17
CA VAL A 658 -10.92 -27.05 71.73
C VAL A 658 -10.32 -26.60 73.05
N THR A 659 -10.47 -27.45 74.07
CA THR A 659 -10.12 -27.10 75.46
C THR A 659 -9.08 -28.07 76.04
N THR A 660 -8.39 -27.64 77.09
CA THR A 660 -7.47 -28.49 77.87
C THR A 660 -8.19 -29.46 78.81
N ALA A 661 -9.46 -29.18 79.15
CA ALA A 661 -10.22 -29.93 80.14
C ALA A 661 -10.85 -31.22 79.60
N GLN A 662 -11.34 -31.20 78.36
CA GLN A 662 -11.95 -32.35 77.70
C GLN A 662 -11.74 -32.30 76.19
N ASP A 663 -11.80 -33.46 75.55
CA ASP A 663 -11.70 -33.56 74.10
C ASP A 663 -13.03 -33.10 73.44
N THR A 664 -12.92 -32.36 72.33
CA THR A 664 -14.02 -31.90 71.49
C THR A 664 -14.15 -32.80 70.27
N VAL A 665 -15.33 -33.39 70.08
CA VAL A 665 -15.64 -34.30 68.98
C VAL A 665 -16.29 -33.55 67.82
N CYS A 666 -15.87 -33.83 66.58
CA CYS A 666 -16.40 -33.21 65.36
C CYS A 666 -16.65 -34.23 64.26
N ASP A 667 -17.79 -34.10 63.59
CA ASP A 667 -18.22 -34.97 62.50
C ASP A 667 -17.91 -34.39 61.13
N PHE A 668 -17.25 -35.20 60.30
CA PHE A 668 -16.87 -34.86 58.93
C PHE A 668 -17.58 -35.78 57.95
N VAL A 669 -18.27 -35.19 56.98
CA VAL A 669 -18.88 -35.89 55.86
C VAL A 669 -17.97 -35.71 54.66
N LEU A 670 -17.40 -36.81 54.17
CA LEU A 670 -16.57 -36.83 52.97
C LEU A 670 -17.42 -36.88 51.72
N ASP A 671 -17.08 -36.04 50.74
CA ASP A 671 -17.67 -36.05 49.41
C ASP A 671 -17.24 -37.35 48.70
N ASN A 672 -18.20 -38.24 48.45
CA ASN A 672 -17.95 -39.63 48.07
C ASN A 672 -17.13 -39.74 46.76
N GLN A 673 -15.87 -40.16 46.87
CA GLN A 673 -14.95 -40.35 45.75
C GLN A 673 -14.34 -41.76 45.85
N ASN A 674 -14.90 -42.73 45.14
CA ASN A 674 -14.61 -44.16 45.19
C ASN A 674 -13.15 -44.56 44.83
N GLU A 675 -12.23 -43.61 44.65
CA GLU A 675 -10.84 -43.86 44.24
C GLU A 675 -9.78 -43.22 45.15
N ILE A 676 -10.17 -42.45 46.17
CA ILE A 676 -9.21 -41.77 47.04
C ILE A 676 -8.65 -42.75 48.08
N LYS A 677 -7.33 -43.01 48.04
CA LYS A 677 -6.63 -43.89 48.99
C LYS A 677 -6.09 -43.14 50.22
N LYS A 678 -5.90 -41.83 50.10
CA LYS A 678 -5.28 -41.00 51.13
C LYS A 678 -5.87 -39.60 51.12
N VAL A 679 -6.13 -39.08 52.32
CA VAL A 679 -6.66 -37.73 52.55
C VAL A 679 -5.86 -37.03 53.63
N PHE A 680 -5.95 -35.71 53.70
CA PHE A 680 -5.27 -34.91 54.71
C PHE A 680 -6.29 -34.09 55.50
N LEU A 681 -6.27 -34.23 56.82
CA LEU A 681 -7.00 -33.35 57.73
C LEU A 681 -6.16 -32.08 57.93
N LEU A 682 -6.72 -30.93 57.58
CA LEU A 682 -6.14 -29.62 57.82
C LEU A 682 -6.75 -29.02 59.08
N ILE A 683 -5.92 -28.46 59.95
CA ILE A 683 -6.32 -27.71 61.14
C ILE A 683 -5.78 -26.30 61.01
N GLN A 684 -6.64 -25.29 61.09
CA GLN A 684 -6.32 -23.87 60.99
C GLN A 684 -6.73 -23.14 62.27
N SER A 685 -6.00 -22.08 62.63
CA SER A 685 -6.51 -21.12 63.62
C SER A 685 -7.69 -20.36 63.00
N ASP A 686 -8.66 -19.97 63.82
CA ASP A 686 -9.77 -19.15 63.36
C ASP A 686 -9.33 -17.80 62.78
N THR A 687 -8.18 -17.29 63.22
CA THR A 687 -7.57 -16.00 62.85
C THR A 687 -6.50 -16.08 61.75
N SER A 688 -6.16 -17.28 61.25
CA SER A 688 -5.13 -17.46 60.21
C SER A 688 -5.57 -16.95 58.84
N VAL A 689 -4.60 -16.49 58.03
CA VAL A 689 -4.78 -16.21 56.60
C VAL A 689 -5.18 -17.51 55.89
N THR A 690 -5.98 -17.41 54.81
CA THR A 690 -6.65 -18.54 54.13
C THR A 690 -5.77 -19.73 53.73
N ASN A 691 -4.44 -19.57 53.66
CA ASN A 691 -3.50 -20.61 53.22
C ASN A 691 -2.51 -21.11 54.31
N GLU A 692 -2.67 -20.70 55.57
CA GLU A 692 -1.85 -21.19 56.70
C GLU A 692 -2.59 -22.23 57.52
N VAL A 693 -1.89 -23.28 57.95
CA VAL A 693 -2.43 -24.39 58.76
C VAL A 693 -1.56 -24.65 59.98
N LEU A 694 -2.18 -24.85 61.14
CA LEU A 694 -1.50 -25.29 62.37
C LEU A 694 -0.95 -26.70 62.20
N ARG A 695 -1.74 -27.60 61.59
CA ARG A 695 -1.34 -28.99 61.34
C ARG A 695 -1.94 -29.56 60.05
N ILE A 696 -1.18 -30.46 59.44
CA ILE A 696 -1.57 -31.32 58.32
C ILE A 696 -1.41 -32.77 58.79
N ILE A 697 -2.49 -33.54 58.80
CA ILE A 697 -2.49 -34.91 59.32
C ILE A 697 -2.97 -35.88 58.23
N PRO A 698 -2.14 -36.85 57.79
CA PRO A 698 -2.55 -37.82 56.79
C PRO A 698 -3.44 -38.92 57.38
N PHE A 699 -4.47 -39.30 56.64
CA PHE A 699 -5.33 -40.45 56.91
C PHE A 699 -5.37 -41.36 55.68
N ASN A 700 -5.40 -42.68 55.91
CA ASN A 700 -5.66 -43.64 54.84
C ASN A 700 -7.16 -43.89 54.76
N VAL A 701 -7.66 -44.07 53.55
CA VAL A 701 -9.08 -44.32 53.27
C VAL A 701 -9.24 -45.76 52.81
N GLN A 702 -10.16 -46.47 53.46
CA GLN A 702 -10.58 -47.85 53.21
C GLN A 702 -12.12 -47.88 53.18
N LEU A 703 -12.70 -47.02 52.33
CA LEU A 703 -14.16 -46.91 52.12
C LEU A 703 -14.73 -48.10 51.37
#